data_AF-A0A3D0VEN9-F1
#
_entry.id   AF-A0A3D0VEN9-F1
#
_cell.length_a   1.000
_cell.length_b   1.000
_cell.length_c   1.000
_cell.angle_alpha   90.00
_cell.angle_beta   90.00
_cell.angle_gamma   90.00
#
_symmetry.space_group_name_H-M   'P 1'
#
loop_
_entity.id
_entity.type
_entity.pdbx_description
1 polymer ?
#
loop_
_entity_poly.entity_id
_entity_poly.type
_entity_poly.pdbx_seq_one_letter_code
_entity_poly.pdbx_strand_id
1 'polypeptide(L)'
;MTTRIQYRRDTAANWTAVNPVLAAGEPGYETETDKYKIGDGVSAWSALVYHSDDAANNSTYAGSGLLSTPRPRQPLNANLLTSFQAGHGWTSANTPLSVADDTTDYTLGKQSIKVVTTTANDPASIQKTGLTLDVTGKTFRIWFKVDGLANLSEVLLYAGDTALANTYSWVLLDGLGVSAQQFTKDGEWISMTVSWGDVTVVGTPNRAALQNVRLRVRAINGQSVTAHFNGVALVNEPTAYPSGVISLTYDDSKASQATEGQMYLDKYGFGGTYYTICDRIDTAGYMTMAQLKAIANYTPSEIAAHAYTVANHDTTFPNLAPDVLDAELRNMRVWLQSNGFKGGDHIAYPQGAFTAGVLDTVNKYYGSGRTILFKLETLRPANPLRLRSLSVSNLTTVATVTSAIDRAYANKSWLILTFHDLVTTPVNGTEYSIANYQTIIDYIATKGIPVQPVGEVMQTISPAILPAVAQSGQDPVSMLANIDTANGNTATSVNAMRPADATTAFNITNGTTHVTCFTPIRDVAITKLAASSGSPAWAGTTLARLGLYTVTSAGVATLVAVTANDTTLFATANTVYEKSLDTAGGYPASYTLVAGQRYAIGVIGMGTTAGALRGGIVLNAISFRITKGGNLGAGGTDLATSGTIAANGTYPWAAATA
;
A
#
# COMPACT_ATOMS: atom_id res chain seq x y z
N MET A 1 -22.64 19.16 -31.53
CA MET A 1 -21.79 20.30 -31.93
C MET A 1 -20.55 20.27 -31.07
N THR A 2 -19.40 19.88 -31.61
CA THR A 2 -18.12 19.93 -30.90
C THR A 2 -17.58 21.35 -31.06
N THR A 3 -17.65 22.16 -30.01
CA THR A 3 -17.08 23.52 -30.04
C THR A 3 -15.57 23.40 -29.81
N ARG A 4 -14.78 23.65 -30.85
CA ARG A 4 -13.32 23.73 -30.74
C ARG A 4 -12.97 25.05 -30.05
N ILE A 5 -12.50 24.99 -28.81
CA ILE A 5 -11.96 26.15 -28.10
C ILE A 5 -10.48 26.24 -28.46
N GLN A 6 -10.04 27.41 -28.93
CA GLN A 6 -8.65 27.70 -29.26
C GLN A 6 -8.18 28.90 -28.44
N TYR A 7 -7.10 28.72 -27.69
CA TYR A 7 -6.49 29.80 -26.92
C TYR A 7 -5.81 30.81 -27.84
N ARG A 8 -5.71 32.05 -27.37
CA ARG A 8 -4.85 33.05 -28.00
C ARG A 8 -3.41 32.61 -27.78
N ARG A 9 -2.62 32.55 -28.86
CA ARG A 9 -1.27 31.96 -28.84
C ARG A 9 -0.33 32.72 -29.77
N ASP A 10 0.91 32.87 -29.34
CA ASP A 10 1.96 33.60 -30.05
C ASP A 10 3.35 33.19 -29.51
N THR A 11 4.43 33.70 -30.09
CA THR A 11 5.79 33.54 -29.54
C THR A 11 5.97 34.42 -28.30
N ALA A 12 6.81 34.01 -27.35
CA ALA A 12 7.13 34.77 -26.14
C ALA A 12 7.70 36.16 -26.49
N ALA A 13 8.50 36.24 -27.56
CA ALA A 13 9.02 37.50 -28.07
C ALA A 13 7.89 38.44 -28.54
N ASN A 14 6.89 37.92 -29.27
CA ASN A 14 5.80 38.74 -29.78
C ASN A 14 4.80 39.11 -28.68
N TRP A 15 4.53 38.20 -27.73
CA TRP A 15 3.74 38.51 -26.54
C TRP A 15 4.36 39.64 -25.70
N THR A 16 5.69 39.64 -25.56
CA THR A 16 6.42 40.70 -24.84
C THR A 16 6.44 42.01 -25.63
N ALA A 17 6.59 41.96 -26.96
CA ALA A 17 6.64 43.15 -27.81
C ALA A 17 5.29 43.84 -27.96
N VAL A 18 4.21 43.07 -28.17
CA VAL A 18 2.84 43.60 -28.29
C VAL A 18 2.28 43.97 -26.91
N ASN A 19 2.64 43.20 -25.88
CA ASN A 19 2.25 43.39 -24.50
C ASN A 19 0.73 43.67 -24.28
N PRO A 20 -0.18 42.85 -24.82
CA PRO A 20 -1.62 43.13 -24.75
C PRO A 20 -2.18 42.93 -23.33
N VAL A 21 -3.30 43.60 -23.02
CA VAL A 21 -4.15 43.27 -21.87
C VAL A 21 -5.12 42.16 -22.29
N LEU A 22 -5.08 41.02 -21.60
CA LEU A 22 -6.00 39.90 -21.82
C LEU A 22 -7.24 40.06 -20.94
N ALA A 23 -8.41 39.64 -21.42
CA ALA A 23 -9.64 39.70 -20.63
C ALA A 23 -9.55 38.82 -19.37
N ALA A 24 -10.36 39.11 -18.36
CA ALA A 24 -10.37 38.34 -17.12
C ALA A 24 -10.73 36.86 -17.42
N GLY A 25 -9.81 35.94 -17.11
CA GLY A 25 -9.92 34.52 -17.41
C GLY A 25 -9.51 34.09 -18.82
N GLU A 26 -9.06 35.01 -19.68
CA GLU A 26 -8.57 34.68 -21.03
C GLU A 26 -7.15 34.09 -20.97
N PRO A 27 -6.93 32.85 -21.47
CA PRO A 27 -5.60 32.25 -21.52
C PRO A 27 -4.80 32.74 -22.74
N GLY A 28 -3.58 33.20 -22.50
CA GLY A 28 -2.57 33.43 -23.54
C GLY A 28 -1.44 32.40 -23.41
N TYR A 29 -1.06 31.78 -24.52
CA TYR A 29 -0.09 30.69 -24.58
C TYR A 29 1.13 31.05 -25.44
N GLU A 30 2.32 30.78 -24.91
CA GLU A 30 3.59 30.94 -25.62
C GLU A 30 3.94 29.64 -26.34
N THR A 31 3.96 29.67 -27.67
CA THR A 31 4.08 28.44 -28.48
C THR A 31 5.46 27.80 -28.47
N GLU A 32 6.48 28.47 -27.92
CA GLU A 32 7.88 28.04 -27.97
C GLU A 32 8.48 27.71 -26.60
N THR A 33 7.80 28.09 -25.52
CA THR A 33 8.24 27.86 -24.13
C THR A 33 7.30 26.95 -23.35
N ASP A 34 6.16 26.58 -23.95
CA ASP A 34 5.05 25.85 -23.29
C ASP A 34 4.48 26.56 -22.05
N LYS A 35 4.72 27.86 -21.92
CA LYS A 35 4.20 28.67 -20.81
C LYS A 35 2.89 29.36 -21.18
N TYR A 36 2.06 29.62 -20.18
CA TYR A 36 0.85 30.41 -20.36
C TYR A 36 0.60 31.34 -19.17
N LYS A 37 -0.14 32.41 -19.45
CA LYS A 37 -0.63 33.37 -18.45
C LYS A 37 -2.13 33.51 -18.62
N ILE A 38 -2.83 33.85 -17.55
CA ILE A 38 -4.27 34.13 -17.55
C ILE A 38 -4.46 35.63 -17.34
N GLY A 39 -5.26 36.27 -18.19
CA GLY A 39 -5.63 37.67 -18.04
C GLY A 39 -6.46 37.92 -16.78
N ASP A 40 -6.22 39.04 -16.13
CA ASP A 40 -7.05 39.59 -15.04
C ASP A 40 -8.00 40.68 -15.54
N GLY A 41 -7.99 40.98 -16.84
CA GLY A 41 -8.78 42.03 -17.47
C GLY A 41 -8.20 43.44 -17.37
N VAL A 42 -7.04 43.62 -16.72
CA VAL A 42 -6.49 44.96 -16.41
C VAL A 42 -4.98 45.05 -16.67
N SER A 43 -4.21 44.02 -16.32
CA SER A 43 -2.76 43.96 -16.45
C SER A 43 -2.33 43.55 -17.86
N ALA A 44 -1.28 44.20 -18.37
CA ALA A 44 -0.65 43.82 -19.63
C ALA A 44 0.16 42.51 -19.49
N TRP A 45 0.37 41.78 -20.59
CA TRP A 45 1.03 40.46 -20.62
C TRP A 45 2.33 40.36 -19.80
N SER A 46 3.20 41.36 -19.92
CA SER A 46 4.49 41.41 -19.21
C SER A 46 4.35 41.55 -17.69
N ALA A 47 3.24 42.11 -17.20
CA ALA A 47 2.92 42.25 -15.78
C ALA A 47 2.16 41.05 -15.22
N LEU A 48 1.58 40.20 -16.08
CA LEU A 48 0.94 38.94 -15.66
C LEU A 48 1.99 37.91 -15.24
N VAL A 49 1.63 37.06 -14.27
CA VAL A 49 2.50 35.97 -13.77
C VAL A 49 2.27 34.71 -14.60
N TYR A 50 3.34 33.94 -14.87
CA TYR A 50 3.20 32.62 -15.48
C TYR A 50 2.57 31.65 -14.50
N HIS A 51 1.61 30.86 -14.98
CA HIS A 51 0.89 29.90 -14.13
C HIS A 51 1.74 28.64 -13.79
N SER A 52 3.06 28.75 -13.74
CA SER A 52 3.98 27.66 -13.38
C SER A 52 5.32 28.09 -12.78
N ASP A 53 5.58 29.40 -12.60
CA ASP A 53 6.86 29.90 -12.10
C ASP A 53 6.68 30.71 -10.80
N ASP A 54 6.09 30.13 -9.76
CA ASP A 54 6.04 30.74 -8.42
C ASP A 54 7.41 30.66 -7.72
N ALA A 55 8.31 31.55 -8.13
CA ALA A 55 9.61 31.80 -7.50
C ALA A 55 9.51 32.48 -6.11
N ALA A 56 8.30 32.69 -5.56
CA ALA A 56 8.09 33.34 -4.26
C ALA A 56 7.90 32.37 -3.07
N ASN A 57 7.85 31.05 -3.29
CA ASN A 57 7.76 30.04 -2.22
C ASN A 57 9.07 29.23 -2.01
N ASN A 58 10.18 29.66 -2.62
CA ASN A 58 11.43 28.89 -2.67
C ASN A 58 12.50 29.34 -1.66
N SER A 59 12.13 29.62 -0.40
CA SER A 59 13.11 29.97 0.66
C SER A 59 13.23 28.95 1.79
N THR A 60 12.87 27.67 1.57
CA THR A 60 13.30 26.58 2.49
C THR A 60 13.58 25.20 1.88
N TYR A 61 13.57 25.02 0.55
CA TYR A 61 13.97 23.76 -0.07
C TYR A 61 15.29 23.90 -0.86
N ALA A 62 16.35 24.24 -0.14
CA ALA A 62 17.70 23.94 -0.61
C ALA A 62 17.93 22.42 -0.52
N GLY A 63 17.63 21.70 -1.59
CA GLY A 63 17.97 20.27 -1.70
C GLY A 63 17.04 19.42 -2.57
N SER A 64 16.70 19.84 -3.77
CA SER A 64 16.25 18.89 -4.81
C SER A 64 16.90 19.24 -6.15
N GLY A 65 18.21 18.97 -6.21
CA GLY A 65 18.81 18.56 -7.46
C GLY A 65 18.47 17.09 -7.67
N LEU A 66 17.99 16.77 -8.88
CA LEU A 66 17.70 15.44 -9.43
C LEU A 66 16.35 14.83 -9.01
N LEU A 67 15.48 14.65 -10.01
CA LEU A 67 14.56 13.51 -10.09
C LEU A 67 15.40 12.22 -10.03
N SER A 68 15.77 11.80 -8.82
CA SER A 68 16.30 10.47 -8.55
C SER A 68 15.25 9.68 -7.79
N THR A 69 15.09 8.41 -8.16
CA THR A 69 14.25 7.42 -7.47
C THR A 69 14.33 7.55 -5.94
N PRO A 70 13.23 7.31 -5.20
CA PRO A 70 13.26 7.34 -3.74
C PRO A 70 14.35 6.40 -3.20
N ARG A 71 15.44 6.97 -2.68
CA ARG A 71 16.54 6.16 -2.15
C ARG A 71 16.10 5.42 -0.87
N PRO A 72 16.45 4.14 -0.69
CA PRO A 72 16.00 3.34 0.44
C PRO A 72 16.53 3.88 1.78
N ARG A 73 15.62 4.31 2.65
CA ARG A 73 15.95 4.80 4.00
C ARG A 73 16.18 3.66 4.98
N GLN A 74 16.86 3.95 6.10
CA GLN A 74 16.98 3.01 7.23
C GLN A 74 15.61 2.84 7.91
N PRO A 75 15.14 1.61 8.18
CA PRO A 75 13.91 1.41 8.94
C PRO A 75 14.14 1.77 10.42
N LEU A 76 13.11 2.30 11.09
CA LEU A 76 13.16 2.79 12.47
C LEU A 76 13.66 1.78 13.51
N ASN A 77 13.66 0.48 13.19
CA ASN A 77 14.02 -0.63 14.09
C ASN A 77 15.26 -1.43 13.63
N ALA A 78 16.12 -0.88 12.77
CA ALA A 78 17.37 -1.53 12.36
C ALA A 78 18.55 -1.13 13.26
N ASN A 79 19.24 -2.12 13.82
CA ASN A 79 20.52 -1.92 14.49
C ASN A 79 21.66 -1.93 13.46
N LEU A 80 22.21 -0.76 13.18
CA LEU A 80 23.21 -0.57 12.14
C LEU A 80 24.59 -1.08 12.60
N LEU A 81 25.16 -2.04 11.86
CA LEU A 81 26.55 -2.47 12.06
C LEU A 81 27.54 -1.49 11.42
N THR A 82 27.16 -0.93 10.28
CA THR A 82 27.91 0.11 9.58
C THR A 82 27.00 0.84 8.63
N SER A 83 27.20 2.15 8.46
CA SER A 83 26.71 2.92 7.30
C SER A 83 27.87 3.37 6.39
N PHE A 84 29.05 2.78 6.55
CA PHE A 84 30.26 3.10 5.77
C PHE A 84 30.65 4.59 5.80
N GLN A 85 30.36 5.28 6.90
CA GLN A 85 30.88 6.64 7.14
C GLN A 85 32.38 6.59 7.45
N ALA A 86 33.05 7.74 7.38
CA ALA A 86 34.46 7.88 7.70
C ALA A 86 34.85 7.13 8.99
N GLY A 87 35.89 6.30 8.92
CA GLY A 87 36.35 5.47 10.04
C GLY A 87 35.57 4.16 10.24
N HIS A 88 34.73 3.73 9.29
CA HIS A 88 33.97 2.47 9.37
C HIS A 88 34.82 1.22 9.63
N GLY A 89 36.10 1.24 9.25
CA GLY A 89 37.08 0.18 9.55
C GLY A 89 36.77 -1.16 8.89
N TRP A 90 36.09 -1.15 7.74
CA TRP A 90 36.00 -2.30 6.83
C TRP A 90 37.17 -2.24 5.87
N THR A 91 37.72 -3.39 5.51
CA THR A 91 38.92 -3.50 4.66
C THR A 91 38.67 -4.41 3.49
N SER A 92 39.46 -4.29 2.43
CA SER A 92 39.51 -5.29 1.36
C SER A 92 39.94 -6.65 1.92
N ALA A 93 39.34 -7.73 1.42
CA ALA A 93 39.66 -9.09 1.83
C ALA A 93 40.57 -9.82 0.82
N ASN A 94 40.78 -9.24 -0.35
CA ASN A 94 41.59 -9.79 -1.42
C ASN A 94 42.15 -8.69 -2.35
N THR A 95 43.07 -9.06 -3.22
CA THR A 95 43.76 -8.19 -4.18
C THR A 95 44.01 -8.99 -5.47
N PRO A 96 44.03 -8.36 -6.67
CA PRO A 96 43.88 -6.93 -6.94
C PRO A 96 42.41 -6.50 -7.11
N LEU A 97 42.03 -5.40 -6.47
CA LEU A 97 40.71 -4.75 -6.61
C LEU A 97 40.80 -3.28 -6.18
N SER A 98 39.88 -2.43 -6.64
CA SER A 98 39.79 -1.03 -6.19
C SER A 98 38.64 -0.89 -5.19
N VAL A 99 38.97 -0.49 -3.97
CA VAL A 99 38.02 -0.16 -2.90
C VAL A 99 38.28 1.26 -2.46
N ALA A 100 37.25 2.08 -2.44
CA ALA A 100 37.34 3.47 -2.03
C ALA A 100 36.05 3.93 -1.36
N ASP A 101 36.18 4.87 -0.43
CA ASP A 101 35.06 5.62 0.10
C ASP A 101 34.48 6.54 -0.98
N ASP A 102 33.15 6.60 -1.09
CA ASP A 102 32.44 7.42 -2.08
C ASP A 102 31.53 8.44 -1.38
N THR A 103 31.87 9.71 -1.49
CA THR A 103 31.13 10.85 -0.90
C THR A 103 30.20 11.53 -1.91
N THR A 104 30.04 10.94 -3.09
CA THR A 104 29.19 11.48 -4.17
C THR A 104 27.95 10.62 -4.40
N ASP A 105 28.05 9.32 -4.14
CA ASP A 105 26.95 8.37 -4.35
C ASP A 105 26.66 7.55 -3.09
N TYR A 106 25.59 7.91 -2.39
CA TYR A 106 25.21 7.31 -1.11
C TYR A 106 23.70 7.46 -0.82
N THR A 107 23.13 6.51 -0.09
CA THR A 107 21.75 6.51 0.42
C THR A 107 21.65 6.67 1.94
N LEU A 108 22.72 6.39 2.70
CA LEU A 108 22.77 6.56 4.16
C LEU A 108 23.94 7.47 4.55
N GLY A 109 23.68 8.48 5.38
CA GLY A 109 24.71 9.43 5.83
C GLY A 109 25.24 10.30 4.69
N LYS A 110 26.56 10.44 4.60
CA LYS A 110 27.28 11.30 3.62
C LYS A 110 28.33 10.54 2.79
N GLN A 111 28.42 9.23 2.96
CA GLN A 111 29.46 8.39 2.38
C GLN A 111 28.96 6.96 2.22
N SER A 112 29.32 6.30 1.13
CA SER A 112 29.21 4.85 0.91
C SER A 112 30.61 4.27 0.65
N ILE A 113 30.72 2.95 0.45
CA ILE A 113 31.95 2.30 -0.02
C ILE A 113 31.73 1.74 -1.42
N LYS A 114 32.65 2.05 -2.33
CA LYS A 114 32.67 1.58 -3.72
C LYS A 114 33.69 0.46 -3.88
N VAL A 115 33.28 -0.61 -4.55
CA VAL A 115 34.06 -1.81 -4.82
C VAL A 115 34.02 -2.09 -6.32
N VAL A 116 35.17 -2.03 -7.00
CA VAL A 116 35.28 -2.27 -8.45
C VAL A 116 35.98 -3.61 -8.69
N THR A 117 35.34 -4.50 -9.44
CA THR A 117 35.95 -5.78 -9.84
C THR A 117 36.93 -5.60 -10.98
N THR A 118 37.88 -6.52 -11.11
CA THR A 118 38.76 -6.61 -12.29
C THR A 118 38.14 -7.50 -13.36
N THR A 119 38.73 -7.50 -14.56
CA THR A 119 38.34 -8.39 -15.66
C THR A 119 38.84 -9.83 -15.50
N ALA A 120 39.68 -10.10 -14.49
CA ALA A 120 40.33 -11.38 -14.25
C ALA A 120 39.40 -12.47 -13.66
N ASN A 121 38.09 -12.20 -13.56
CA ASN A 121 37.12 -13.07 -12.88
C ASN A 121 37.50 -13.36 -11.41
N ASP A 122 38.22 -12.46 -10.76
CA ASP A 122 38.44 -12.55 -9.32
C ASP A 122 37.27 -11.92 -8.57
N PRO A 123 36.78 -12.54 -7.47
CA PRO A 123 35.79 -11.87 -6.64
C PRO A 123 36.43 -10.63 -6.01
N ALA A 124 35.70 -9.55 -5.82
CA ALA A 124 36.13 -8.41 -5.02
C ALA A 124 35.34 -8.40 -3.70
N SER A 125 36.03 -8.32 -2.57
CA SER A 125 35.40 -8.44 -1.25
C SER A 125 35.86 -7.37 -0.27
N ILE A 126 34.91 -6.88 0.52
CA ILE A 126 35.16 -6.05 1.71
C ILE A 126 34.64 -6.78 2.94
N GLN A 127 35.31 -6.62 4.08
CA GLN A 127 34.93 -7.31 5.31
C GLN A 127 35.24 -6.52 6.57
N LYS A 128 34.60 -6.92 7.66
CA LYS A 128 34.93 -6.52 9.02
C LYS A 128 35.17 -7.76 9.87
N THR A 129 36.38 -7.90 10.39
CA THR A 129 36.80 -8.98 11.29
C THR A 129 36.85 -8.49 12.75
N GLY A 130 37.03 -9.42 13.69
CA GLY A 130 37.12 -9.12 15.11
C GLY A 130 35.80 -8.66 15.73
N LEU A 131 34.68 -8.99 15.10
CA LEU A 131 33.35 -8.69 15.62
C LEU A 131 33.02 -9.59 16.82
N THR A 132 32.19 -9.10 17.71
CA THR A 132 31.51 -9.91 18.74
C THR A 132 30.01 -9.74 18.52
N LEU A 133 29.48 -10.48 17.54
CA LEU A 133 28.15 -10.25 17.01
C LEU A 133 27.19 -11.39 17.33
N ASP A 134 26.15 -11.08 18.11
CA ASP A 134 25.03 -11.98 18.38
C ASP A 134 23.81 -11.63 17.49
N VAL A 135 23.56 -12.48 16.50
CA VAL A 135 22.44 -12.39 15.57
C VAL A 135 21.30 -13.34 15.91
N THR A 136 21.26 -13.91 17.11
CA THR A 136 20.13 -14.72 17.58
C THR A 136 18.86 -13.90 17.56
N GLY A 137 17.81 -14.44 16.93
CA GLY A 137 16.53 -13.75 16.73
C GLY A 137 16.60 -12.55 15.78
N LYS A 138 17.65 -12.42 14.96
CA LYS A 138 17.85 -11.32 14.01
C LYS A 138 18.23 -11.85 12.63
N THR A 139 18.07 -11.03 11.59
CA THR A 139 18.60 -11.26 10.24
C THR A 139 19.29 -10.00 9.71
N PHE A 140 20.06 -10.14 8.63
CA PHE A 140 20.78 -9.03 8.00
C PHE A 140 19.93 -8.26 7.01
N ARG A 141 20.13 -6.94 6.97
CA ARG A 141 19.67 -6.04 5.91
C ARG A 141 20.85 -5.27 5.32
N ILE A 142 20.90 -5.17 4.00
CA ILE A 142 22.04 -4.62 3.26
C ILE A 142 21.53 -3.57 2.29
N TRP A 143 22.20 -2.43 2.23
CA TRP A 143 21.97 -1.36 1.24
C TRP A 143 23.09 -1.38 0.22
N PHE A 144 22.74 -1.54 -1.04
CA PHE A 144 23.70 -1.63 -2.11
C PHE A 144 23.13 -1.16 -3.45
N LYS A 145 24.05 -0.84 -4.37
CA LYS A 145 23.80 -0.48 -5.76
C LYS A 145 24.85 -1.19 -6.62
N VAL A 146 24.47 -1.60 -7.83
CA VAL A 146 25.41 -2.18 -8.80
C VAL A 146 25.31 -1.39 -10.09
N ASP A 147 26.44 -0.87 -10.55
CA ASP A 147 26.60 -0.30 -11.89
C ASP A 147 27.24 -1.37 -12.81
N GLY A 148 26.65 -1.59 -13.99
CA GLY A 148 27.03 -2.66 -14.90
C GLY A 148 26.35 -4.00 -14.56
N LEU A 149 25.08 -3.98 -14.15
CA LEU A 149 24.34 -5.16 -13.71
C LEU A 149 24.33 -6.31 -14.73
N ALA A 150 24.34 -6.00 -16.04
CA ALA A 150 24.44 -7.00 -17.10
C ALA A 150 25.75 -7.81 -17.08
N ASN A 151 26.80 -7.25 -16.48
CA ASN A 151 28.12 -7.86 -16.32
C ASN A 151 28.29 -8.59 -14.98
N LEU A 152 27.28 -8.56 -14.10
CA LEU A 152 27.34 -9.13 -12.76
C LEU A 152 27.26 -10.66 -12.83
N SER A 153 28.11 -11.33 -12.05
CA SER A 153 27.98 -12.77 -11.78
C SER A 153 27.27 -13.04 -10.45
N GLU A 154 27.59 -12.29 -9.40
CA GLU A 154 26.96 -12.45 -8.08
C GLU A 154 27.28 -11.28 -7.14
N VAL A 155 26.37 -11.04 -6.19
CA VAL A 155 26.65 -10.32 -4.94
C VAL A 155 26.29 -11.23 -3.78
N LEU A 156 27.23 -11.46 -2.86
CA LEU A 156 27.08 -12.36 -1.72
C LEU A 156 27.30 -11.64 -0.39
N LEU A 157 26.56 -12.07 0.63
CA LEU A 157 26.84 -11.80 2.03
C LEU A 157 27.40 -13.07 2.67
N TYR A 158 28.46 -12.92 3.47
CA TYR A 158 28.97 -13.96 4.38
C TYR A 158 28.96 -13.44 5.80
N ALA A 159 28.68 -14.33 6.74
CA ALA A 159 28.84 -14.08 8.17
C ALA A 159 29.29 -15.35 8.89
N GLY A 160 30.39 -15.29 9.63
CA GLY A 160 30.99 -16.50 10.21
C GLY A 160 32.08 -16.23 11.25
N ASP A 161 32.89 -17.24 11.51
CA ASP A 161 34.14 -17.09 12.27
C ASP A 161 35.15 -16.23 11.50
N THR A 162 36.25 -15.84 12.18
CA THR A 162 37.23 -14.91 11.61
C THR A 162 37.77 -15.37 10.24
N ALA A 163 38.00 -16.67 10.08
CA ALA A 163 38.50 -17.29 8.84
C ALA A 163 37.41 -17.59 7.79
N LEU A 164 36.13 -17.46 8.14
CA LEU A 164 34.97 -17.94 7.37
C LEU A 164 35.04 -19.45 7.04
N ALA A 165 35.68 -20.25 7.91
CA ALA A 165 35.66 -21.70 7.82
C ALA A 165 34.31 -22.27 8.28
N ASN A 166 33.69 -21.60 9.26
CA ASN A 166 32.34 -21.85 9.71
C ASN A 166 31.49 -20.63 9.35
N THR A 167 30.64 -20.73 8.33
CA THR A 167 30.00 -19.56 7.72
C THR A 167 28.55 -19.80 7.31
N TYR A 168 27.77 -18.74 7.44
CA TYR A 168 26.50 -18.54 6.77
C TYR A 168 26.74 -17.67 5.53
N SER A 169 26.17 -18.05 4.38
CA SER A 169 26.20 -17.19 3.19
C SER A 169 24.87 -17.09 2.48
N TRP A 170 24.64 -15.93 1.86
CA TRP A 170 23.43 -15.61 1.11
C TRP A 170 23.77 -15.01 -0.24
N VAL A 171 23.06 -15.45 -1.26
CA VAL A 171 23.03 -14.79 -2.56
C VAL A 171 22.11 -13.58 -2.47
N LEU A 172 22.66 -12.37 -2.50
CA LEU A 172 21.87 -11.14 -2.59
C LEU A 172 21.36 -10.98 -4.02
N LEU A 173 22.30 -11.03 -4.98
CA LEU A 173 22.02 -11.03 -6.41
C LEU A 173 22.76 -12.19 -7.09
N ASP A 174 22.08 -12.82 -8.03
CA ASP A 174 22.66 -13.73 -9.01
C ASP A 174 22.87 -12.99 -10.34
N GLY A 175 23.83 -13.46 -11.13
CA GLY A 175 24.22 -12.88 -12.41
C GLY A 175 23.28 -13.23 -13.56
N LEU A 176 21.99 -13.39 -13.31
CA LEU A 176 20.99 -13.83 -14.30
C LEU A 176 20.71 -12.80 -15.43
N GLY A 177 21.54 -11.75 -15.56
CA GLY A 177 21.41 -10.69 -16.56
C GLY A 177 20.22 -9.75 -16.29
N VAL A 178 20.15 -8.62 -17.01
CA VAL A 178 19.09 -7.61 -16.82
C VAL A 178 17.72 -8.11 -17.30
N SER A 179 16.94 -8.73 -16.42
CA SER A 179 15.56 -9.12 -16.70
C SER A 179 14.55 -8.07 -16.21
N ALA A 180 13.40 -7.98 -16.86
CA ALA A 180 12.33 -7.09 -16.45
C ALA A 180 11.82 -7.39 -15.03
N GLN A 181 11.96 -8.64 -14.58
CA GLN A 181 11.55 -9.14 -13.26
C GLN A 181 12.61 -8.98 -12.16
N GLN A 182 13.85 -8.63 -12.52
CA GLN A 182 14.93 -8.55 -11.53
C GLN A 182 14.59 -7.57 -10.41
N PHE A 183 14.84 -8.01 -9.17
CA PHE A 183 14.62 -7.21 -7.97
C PHE A 183 15.44 -5.92 -7.99
N THR A 184 16.60 -5.89 -8.66
CA THR A 184 17.48 -4.73 -8.80
C THR A 184 17.51 -4.23 -10.23
N LYS A 185 17.64 -2.92 -10.39
CA LYS A 185 17.91 -2.28 -11.69
C LYS A 185 19.33 -1.71 -11.71
N ASP A 186 19.88 -1.59 -12.92
CA ASP A 186 21.24 -1.05 -13.10
C ASP A 186 21.33 0.36 -12.54
N GLY A 187 22.36 0.62 -11.73
CA GLY A 187 22.57 1.92 -11.09
C GLY A 187 21.53 2.30 -10.02
N GLU A 188 20.70 1.36 -9.56
CA GLU A 188 19.69 1.63 -8.54
C GLU A 188 20.15 1.28 -7.13
N TRP A 189 20.03 2.23 -6.19
CA TRP A 189 20.14 1.93 -4.76
C TRP A 189 18.93 1.13 -4.28
N ILE A 190 19.20 -0.03 -3.71
CA ILE A 190 18.19 -0.87 -3.09
C ILE A 190 18.60 -1.25 -1.67
N SER A 191 17.66 -1.84 -0.94
CA SER A 191 17.98 -2.62 0.24
C SER A 191 17.37 -4.00 0.15
N MET A 192 18.04 -4.99 0.73
CA MET A 192 17.57 -6.37 0.83
C MET A 192 17.69 -6.87 2.25
N THR A 193 16.66 -7.57 2.71
CA THR A 193 16.69 -8.37 3.94
C THR A 193 16.85 -9.83 3.54
N VAL A 194 17.81 -10.53 4.13
CA VAL A 194 18.04 -11.95 3.83
C VAL A 194 17.15 -12.85 4.68
N SER A 195 16.72 -13.98 4.12
CA SER A 195 15.99 -15.03 4.84
C SER A 195 16.95 -16.13 5.29
N TRP A 196 16.75 -16.66 6.50
CA TRP A 196 17.43 -17.87 6.95
C TRP A 196 17.03 -19.10 6.12
N GLY A 197 15.90 -19.09 5.43
CA GLY A 197 15.46 -20.18 4.55
C GLY A 197 16.22 -20.29 3.22
N ASP A 198 17.00 -19.27 2.88
CA ASP A 198 17.86 -19.24 1.68
C ASP A 198 19.36 -19.22 2.05
N VAL A 199 19.71 -19.53 3.30
CA VAL A 199 21.10 -19.55 3.76
C VAL A 199 21.82 -20.81 3.28
N THR A 200 23.06 -20.64 2.83
CA THR A 200 24.02 -21.73 2.70
C THR A 200 24.87 -21.82 3.95
N VAL A 201 24.96 -23.00 4.56
CA VAL A 201 25.75 -23.26 5.77
C VAL A 201 26.98 -24.08 5.42
N VAL A 202 28.15 -23.63 5.83
CA VAL A 202 29.42 -24.38 5.74
C VAL A 202 30.01 -24.50 7.15
N GLY A 203 30.40 -25.71 7.54
CA GLY A 203 30.92 -25.98 8.88
C GLY A 203 29.84 -25.89 9.97
N THR A 204 30.21 -25.41 11.15
CA THR A 204 29.35 -25.27 12.35
C THR A 204 29.30 -23.83 12.88
N PRO A 205 28.88 -22.84 12.08
CA PRO A 205 28.80 -21.45 12.51
C PRO A 205 27.83 -21.26 13.68
N ASN A 206 28.11 -20.28 14.54
CA ASN A 206 27.30 -19.95 15.71
C ASN A 206 26.70 -18.55 15.59
N ARG A 207 25.36 -18.46 15.51
CA ARG A 207 24.62 -17.19 15.44
C ARG A 207 24.91 -16.24 16.61
N ALA A 208 25.30 -16.76 17.78
CA ALA A 208 25.59 -15.94 18.96
C ALA A 208 27.02 -15.37 19.00
N ALA A 209 27.90 -15.80 18.07
CA ALA A 209 29.34 -15.50 18.15
C ALA A 209 29.97 -15.29 16.76
N LEU A 210 29.32 -14.50 15.91
CA LEU A 210 29.87 -14.15 14.60
C LEU A 210 31.00 -13.13 14.75
N GLN A 211 32.10 -13.38 14.04
CA GLN A 211 33.36 -12.62 14.15
C GLN A 211 33.75 -11.92 12.84
N ASN A 212 33.20 -12.35 11.72
CA ASN A 212 33.46 -11.77 10.41
C ASN A 212 32.14 -11.58 9.65
N VAL A 213 31.94 -10.40 9.09
CA VAL A 213 30.93 -10.14 8.06
C VAL A 213 31.65 -9.65 6.80
N ARG A 214 31.36 -10.28 5.65
CA ARG A 214 31.97 -9.96 4.35
C ARG A 214 30.89 -9.76 3.29
N LEU A 215 31.07 -8.72 2.48
CA LEU A 215 30.31 -8.47 1.25
C LEU A 215 31.24 -8.76 0.06
N ARG A 216 30.75 -9.55 -0.89
CA ARG A 216 31.49 -9.97 -2.08
C ARG A 216 30.70 -9.61 -3.32
N VAL A 217 31.39 -9.10 -4.34
CA VAL A 217 30.89 -8.91 -5.69
C VAL A 217 31.79 -9.64 -6.67
N ARG A 218 31.22 -10.17 -7.75
CA ARG A 218 31.97 -10.80 -8.84
C ARG A 218 31.35 -10.41 -10.18
N ALA A 219 32.19 -10.08 -11.16
CA ALA A 219 31.77 -9.91 -12.54
C ALA A 219 31.84 -11.24 -13.32
N ILE A 220 31.10 -11.32 -14.42
CA ILE A 220 31.28 -12.34 -15.44
C ILE A 220 32.73 -12.29 -15.96
N ASN A 221 33.29 -13.45 -16.32
CA ASN A 221 34.65 -13.54 -16.83
C ASN A 221 34.90 -12.57 -18.00
N GLY A 222 35.98 -11.79 -17.94
CA GLY A 222 36.31 -10.76 -18.92
C GLY A 222 35.56 -9.43 -18.77
N GLN A 223 34.66 -9.30 -17.80
CA GLN A 223 33.88 -8.08 -17.55
C GLN A 223 34.28 -7.40 -16.23
N SER A 224 33.79 -6.19 -16.00
CA SER A 224 33.92 -5.47 -14.74
C SER A 224 32.56 -4.92 -14.31
N VAL A 225 32.35 -4.87 -12.99
CA VAL A 225 31.21 -4.24 -12.34
C VAL A 225 31.66 -3.36 -11.19
N THR A 226 30.86 -2.36 -10.87
CA THR A 226 31.05 -1.53 -9.67
C THR A 226 29.90 -1.79 -8.71
N ALA A 227 30.19 -2.29 -7.52
CA ALA A 227 29.23 -2.38 -6.43
C ALA A 227 29.47 -1.26 -5.41
N HIS A 228 28.41 -0.58 -5.03
CA HIS A 228 28.41 0.38 -3.93
C HIS A 228 27.64 -0.22 -2.75
N PHE A 229 28.17 -0.12 -1.55
CA PHE A 229 27.51 -0.56 -0.32
C PHE A 229 27.39 0.63 0.63
N ASN A 230 26.23 0.80 1.26
CA ASN A 230 26.03 1.91 2.19
C ASN A 230 25.51 1.50 3.56
N GLY A 231 25.18 0.22 3.76
CA GLY A 231 24.87 -0.22 5.11
C GLY A 231 24.77 -1.73 5.25
N VAL A 232 25.12 -2.19 6.44
CA VAL A 232 24.79 -3.51 6.95
C VAL A 232 24.11 -3.30 8.30
N ALA A 233 22.91 -3.82 8.46
CA ALA A 233 22.16 -3.75 9.70
C ALA A 233 21.62 -5.11 10.11
N LEU A 234 21.31 -5.23 11.39
CA LEU A 234 20.52 -6.32 11.94
C LEU A 234 19.09 -5.82 12.14
N VAL A 235 18.14 -6.62 11.69
CA VAL A 235 16.71 -6.43 11.95
C VAL A 235 16.18 -7.63 12.72
N ASN A 236 15.28 -7.39 13.66
CA ASN A 236 14.68 -8.47 14.43
C ASN A 236 13.91 -9.42 13.50
N GLU A 237 14.05 -10.72 13.77
CA GLU A 237 13.18 -11.72 13.16
C GLU A 237 11.72 -11.41 13.51
N PRO A 238 10.79 -11.72 12.60
CA PRO A 238 9.37 -11.53 12.85
C PRO A 238 8.93 -12.39 14.02
N THR A 239 8.15 -11.81 14.93
CA THR A 239 7.42 -12.55 15.97
C THR A 239 6.05 -13.01 15.48
N ALA A 240 5.49 -12.31 14.48
CA ALA A 240 4.31 -12.77 13.76
C ALA A 240 4.64 -14.03 12.95
N TYR A 241 3.71 -14.99 12.92
CA TYR A 241 3.86 -16.28 12.23
C TYR A 241 5.14 -17.03 12.62
N PRO A 242 5.22 -17.57 13.86
CA PRO A 242 6.43 -18.22 14.38
C PRO A 242 6.84 -19.48 13.60
N SER A 243 5.95 -20.01 12.75
CA SER A 243 6.19 -21.14 11.84
C SER A 243 6.21 -20.71 10.36
N GLY A 244 6.43 -19.43 10.07
CA GLY A 244 6.31 -18.88 8.71
C GLY A 244 4.86 -18.75 8.25
N VAL A 245 4.66 -18.23 7.04
CA VAL A 245 3.33 -18.06 6.43
C VAL A 245 3.38 -18.31 4.93
N ILE A 246 2.27 -18.80 4.39
CA ILE A 246 2.07 -18.96 2.95
C ILE A 246 0.98 -18.02 2.47
N SER A 247 1.24 -17.33 1.35
CA SER A 247 0.19 -16.69 0.56
C SER A 247 0.00 -17.44 -0.75
N LEU A 248 -1.20 -17.97 -0.94
CA LEU A 248 -1.63 -18.57 -2.21
C LEU A 248 -2.17 -17.45 -3.08
N THR A 249 -1.59 -17.28 -4.27
CA THR A 249 -1.94 -16.21 -5.19
C THR A 249 -2.33 -16.76 -6.55
N TYR A 250 -3.32 -16.13 -7.16
CA TYR A 250 -3.90 -16.54 -8.44
C TYR A 250 -3.94 -15.34 -9.37
N ASP A 251 -3.28 -15.45 -10.53
CA ASP A 251 -3.19 -14.38 -11.52
C ASP A 251 -4.07 -14.71 -12.74
N ASP A 252 -4.45 -13.72 -13.54
CA ASP A 252 -5.18 -13.84 -14.84
C ASP A 252 -6.70 -14.08 -14.81
N SER A 253 -7.30 -14.26 -13.64
CA SER A 253 -8.76 -14.46 -13.49
C SER A 253 -9.33 -15.75 -14.11
N LYS A 254 -8.55 -16.83 -14.29
CA LYS A 254 -9.03 -18.07 -14.93
C LYS A 254 -10.18 -18.71 -14.15
N ALA A 255 -11.19 -19.24 -14.85
CA ALA A 255 -12.36 -19.85 -14.22
C ALA A 255 -12.01 -21.03 -13.29
N SER A 256 -10.96 -21.79 -13.64
CA SER A 256 -10.42 -22.90 -12.85
C SER A 256 -9.97 -22.49 -11.44
N GLN A 257 -9.62 -21.23 -11.22
CA GLN A 257 -9.25 -20.71 -9.90
C GLN A 257 -10.43 -20.71 -8.94
N ALA A 258 -11.65 -20.51 -9.42
CA ALA A 258 -12.86 -20.61 -8.62
C ALA A 258 -13.32 -22.07 -8.48
N THR A 259 -13.34 -22.82 -9.59
CA THR A 259 -13.95 -24.16 -9.64
C THR A 259 -13.07 -25.26 -9.07
N GLU A 260 -11.74 -25.14 -9.20
CA GLU A 260 -10.77 -26.12 -8.70
C GLU A 260 -9.95 -25.55 -7.54
N GLY A 261 -9.51 -24.29 -7.65
CA GLY A 261 -8.67 -23.63 -6.66
C GLY A 261 -9.41 -23.36 -5.35
N GLN A 262 -10.25 -22.31 -5.32
CA GLN A 262 -11.00 -21.90 -4.12
C GLN A 262 -11.80 -23.06 -3.54
N MET A 263 -12.51 -23.82 -4.39
CA MET A 263 -13.33 -24.95 -3.93
C MET A 263 -12.52 -26.00 -3.15
N TYR A 264 -11.25 -26.23 -3.52
CA TYR A 264 -10.40 -27.16 -2.78
C TYR A 264 -9.81 -26.53 -1.51
N LEU A 265 -9.55 -25.22 -1.50
CA LEU A 265 -9.14 -24.48 -0.30
C LEU A 265 -10.20 -24.52 0.80
N ASP A 266 -11.49 -24.53 0.42
CA ASP A 266 -12.62 -24.57 1.35
C ASP A 266 -12.57 -25.79 2.30
N LYS A 267 -11.96 -26.91 1.86
CA LYS A 267 -11.72 -28.11 2.67
C LYS A 267 -10.98 -27.80 3.98
N TYR A 268 -10.13 -26.77 3.99
CA TYR A 268 -9.26 -26.41 5.10
C TYR A 268 -9.51 -25.01 5.67
N GLY A 269 -10.51 -24.28 5.15
CA GLY A 269 -10.74 -22.89 5.53
C GLY A 269 -9.63 -21.94 5.08
N PHE A 270 -8.90 -22.30 4.02
CA PHE A 270 -7.85 -21.46 3.46
C PHE A 270 -8.42 -20.40 2.52
N GLY A 271 -7.70 -19.30 2.37
CA GLY A 271 -8.01 -18.27 1.39
C GLY A 271 -6.78 -17.84 0.61
N GLY A 272 -6.99 -17.09 -0.46
CA GLY A 272 -5.95 -16.63 -1.37
C GLY A 272 -6.11 -15.18 -1.83
N THR A 273 -5.09 -14.67 -2.50
CA THR A 273 -5.11 -13.37 -3.19
C THR A 273 -5.31 -13.61 -4.69
N TYR A 274 -6.44 -13.14 -5.22
CA TYR A 274 -6.80 -13.29 -6.63
C TYR A 274 -6.53 -11.98 -7.37
N TYR A 275 -5.38 -11.91 -8.05
CA TYR A 275 -4.97 -10.79 -8.86
C TYR A 275 -5.72 -10.81 -10.19
N THR A 276 -6.65 -9.88 -10.33
CA THR A 276 -7.68 -9.90 -11.36
C THR A 276 -7.36 -8.95 -12.51
N ILE A 277 -7.63 -9.38 -13.74
CA ILE A 277 -7.75 -8.50 -14.92
C ILE A 277 -9.22 -8.13 -15.09
N CYS A 278 -9.55 -6.84 -14.97
CA CYS A 278 -10.94 -6.37 -14.87
C CYS A 278 -11.79 -6.71 -16.10
N ASP A 279 -11.32 -6.41 -17.32
CA ASP A 279 -12.09 -6.65 -18.55
C ASP A 279 -12.08 -8.11 -19.05
N ARG A 280 -11.45 -9.05 -18.31
CA ARG A 280 -11.64 -10.49 -18.51
C ARG A 280 -12.86 -11.04 -17.79
N ILE A 281 -13.38 -10.33 -16.79
CA ILE A 281 -14.47 -10.82 -15.96
C ILE A 281 -15.75 -10.94 -16.80
N ASP A 282 -16.49 -12.03 -16.57
CA ASP A 282 -17.69 -12.40 -17.34
C ASP A 282 -17.43 -12.76 -18.83
N THR A 283 -16.18 -13.04 -19.19
CA THR A 283 -15.81 -13.55 -20.53
C THR A 283 -15.52 -15.07 -20.52
N ALA A 284 -15.59 -15.71 -21.68
CA ALA A 284 -15.44 -17.16 -21.80
C ALA A 284 -14.06 -17.65 -21.30
N GLY A 285 -14.07 -18.64 -20.39
CA GLY A 285 -12.85 -19.22 -19.80
C GLY A 285 -12.32 -18.48 -18.57
N TYR A 286 -12.94 -17.38 -18.17
CA TYR A 286 -12.55 -16.57 -17.02
C TYR A 286 -13.66 -16.53 -15.96
N MET A 287 -13.29 -16.11 -14.75
CA MET A 287 -14.24 -15.97 -13.65
C MET A 287 -15.33 -14.93 -13.96
N THR A 288 -16.53 -15.21 -13.48
CA THR A 288 -17.64 -14.27 -13.47
C THR A 288 -17.54 -13.32 -12.29
N MET A 289 -18.23 -12.16 -12.36
CA MET A 289 -18.33 -11.25 -11.22
C MET A 289 -18.96 -11.95 -10.01
N ALA A 290 -19.92 -12.85 -10.22
CA ALA A 290 -20.53 -13.65 -9.16
C ALA A 290 -19.50 -14.54 -8.45
N GLN A 291 -18.61 -15.21 -9.20
CA GLN A 291 -17.52 -16.01 -8.63
C GLN A 291 -16.52 -15.14 -7.86
N LEU A 292 -16.13 -13.97 -8.39
CA LEU A 292 -15.26 -13.05 -7.66
C LEU A 292 -15.88 -12.57 -6.34
N LYS A 293 -17.18 -12.24 -6.32
CA LYS A 293 -17.87 -11.83 -5.10
C LYS A 293 -17.99 -12.98 -4.11
N ALA A 294 -18.23 -14.20 -4.59
CA ALA A 294 -18.26 -15.39 -3.74
C ALA A 294 -16.90 -15.60 -3.05
N ILE A 295 -15.80 -15.55 -3.82
CA ILE A 295 -14.44 -15.61 -3.29
C ILE A 295 -14.18 -14.48 -2.29
N ALA A 296 -14.51 -13.23 -2.64
CA ALA A 296 -14.27 -12.06 -1.79
C ALA A 296 -15.05 -12.07 -0.46
N ASN A 297 -16.20 -12.74 -0.44
CA ASN A 297 -17.01 -12.90 0.77
C ASN A 297 -16.50 -14.03 1.68
N TYR A 298 -15.67 -14.92 1.16
CA TYR A 298 -15.02 -15.94 1.95
C TYR A 298 -13.86 -15.33 2.73
N THR A 299 -13.91 -15.38 4.07
CA THR A 299 -12.73 -15.05 4.88
C THR A 299 -11.88 -16.33 4.98
N PRO A 300 -10.59 -16.31 4.60
CA PRO A 300 -9.74 -15.12 4.47
C PRO A 300 -9.46 -14.57 3.05
N SER A 301 -10.09 -15.00 1.96
CA SER A 301 -9.72 -14.59 0.58
C SER A 301 -9.87 -13.08 0.24
N GLU A 302 -9.10 -12.61 -0.75
CA GLU A 302 -9.16 -11.23 -1.27
C GLU A 302 -9.04 -11.14 -2.81
N ILE A 303 -9.63 -10.11 -3.41
CA ILE A 303 -9.47 -9.78 -4.84
C ILE A 303 -8.57 -8.54 -4.96
N ALA A 304 -7.53 -8.63 -5.79
CA ALA A 304 -6.45 -7.66 -5.93
C ALA A 304 -6.17 -7.30 -7.39
N ALA A 305 -5.26 -6.36 -7.64
CA ALA A 305 -5.03 -5.81 -8.98
C ALA A 305 -4.05 -6.63 -9.83
N HIS A 306 -4.40 -6.95 -11.08
CA HIS A 306 -3.42 -7.41 -12.08
C HIS A 306 -3.32 -6.45 -13.26
N ALA A 307 -4.48 -6.07 -13.80
CA ALA A 307 -4.62 -5.02 -14.80
C ALA A 307 -6.09 -4.58 -14.89
N TYR A 308 -6.34 -3.37 -15.36
CA TYR A 308 -7.66 -2.93 -15.76
C TYR A 308 -8.05 -3.50 -17.14
N THR A 309 -7.10 -3.58 -18.08
CA THR A 309 -7.37 -4.11 -19.43
C THR A 309 -6.42 -5.23 -19.87
N VAL A 310 -6.91 -6.19 -20.67
CA VAL A 310 -6.06 -7.21 -21.30
C VAL A 310 -5.00 -6.58 -22.21
N ALA A 311 -5.35 -5.54 -22.95
CA ALA A 311 -4.40 -4.89 -23.87
C ALA A 311 -3.18 -4.32 -23.13
N ASN A 312 -3.41 -3.67 -21.99
CA ASN A 312 -2.32 -3.11 -21.18
C ASN A 312 -1.58 -4.19 -20.39
N HIS A 313 -2.29 -5.23 -19.94
CA HIS A 313 -1.67 -6.43 -19.38
C HIS A 313 -0.64 -7.04 -20.34
N ASP A 314 -1.05 -7.30 -21.58
CA ASP A 314 -0.22 -8.00 -22.58
C ASP A 314 0.94 -7.13 -23.08
N THR A 315 0.75 -5.81 -23.11
CA THR A 315 1.83 -4.84 -23.39
C THR A 315 2.88 -4.81 -22.27
N THR A 316 2.47 -5.14 -21.04
CA THR A 316 3.21 -4.97 -19.77
C THR A 316 3.43 -3.52 -19.38
N PHE A 317 3.40 -3.25 -18.08
CA PHE A 317 3.50 -1.87 -17.55
C PHE A 317 4.77 -1.11 -17.96
N PRO A 318 5.97 -1.72 -18.02
CA PRO A 318 7.17 -1.03 -18.51
C PRO A 318 7.07 -0.45 -19.92
N ASN A 319 6.20 -0.99 -20.78
CA ASN A 319 6.07 -0.59 -22.18
C ASN A 319 4.85 0.31 -22.43
N LEU A 320 4.12 0.70 -21.38
CA LEU A 320 3.02 1.66 -21.49
C LEU A 320 3.56 3.09 -21.44
N ALA A 321 2.89 4.00 -22.15
CA ALA A 321 3.10 5.42 -21.97
C ALA A 321 2.74 5.83 -20.52
N PRO A 322 3.46 6.77 -19.88
CA PRO A 322 3.25 7.09 -18.46
C PRO A 322 1.82 7.50 -18.08
N ASP A 323 1.13 8.23 -18.97
CA ASP A 323 -0.27 8.65 -18.79
C ASP A 323 -1.24 7.47 -18.92
N VAL A 324 -0.97 6.55 -19.85
CA VAL A 324 -1.72 5.30 -20.00
C VAL A 324 -1.56 4.41 -18.76
N LEU A 325 -0.34 4.28 -18.26
CA LEU A 325 -0.06 3.52 -17.04
C LEU A 325 -0.77 4.11 -15.81
N ASP A 326 -0.72 5.42 -15.63
CA ASP A 326 -1.40 6.09 -14.51
C ASP A 326 -2.93 5.88 -14.58
N ALA A 327 -3.52 6.03 -15.77
CA ALA A 327 -4.94 5.77 -15.99
C ALA A 327 -5.32 4.30 -15.75
N GLU A 328 -4.51 3.35 -16.23
CA GLU A 328 -4.67 1.91 -16.04
C GLU A 328 -4.73 1.56 -14.54
N LEU A 329 -3.75 2.02 -13.77
CA LEU A 329 -3.63 1.73 -12.35
C LEU A 329 -4.74 2.39 -11.53
N ARG A 330 -5.09 3.64 -11.85
CA ARG A 330 -6.19 4.38 -11.22
C ARG A 330 -7.53 3.73 -11.48
N ASN A 331 -7.82 3.36 -12.73
CA ASN A 331 -9.10 2.73 -13.10
C ASN A 331 -9.24 1.36 -12.43
N MET A 332 -8.16 0.57 -12.37
CA MET A 332 -8.17 -0.71 -11.66
C MET A 332 -8.48 -0.53 -10.17
N ARG A 333 -7.83 0.45 -9.52
CA ARG A 333 -8.08 0.77 -8.11
C ARG A 333 -9.53 1.17 -7.86
N VAL A 334 -10.09 2.03 -8.73
CA VAL A 334 -11.49 2.46 -8.67
C VAL A 334 -12.44 1.28 -8.87
N TRP A 335 -12.17 0.38 -9.83
CA TRP A 335 -13.00 -0.79 -10.09
C TRP A 335 -13.02 -1.78 -8.92
N LEU A 336 -11.86 -2.02 -8.29
CA LEU A 336 -11.77 -2.84 -7.09
C LEU A 336 -12.59 -2.24 -5.94
N GLN A 337 -12.44 -0.94 -5.71
CA GLN A 337 -13.16 -0.21 -4.64
C GLN A 337 -14.66 -0.15 -4.88
N SER A 338 -15.11 0.14 -6.11
CA SER A 338 -16.53 0.22 -6.46
C SER A 338 -17.23 -1.14 -6.31
N ASN A 339 -16.46 -2.23 -6.44
CA ASN A 339 -16.92 -3.57 -6.17
C ASN A 339 -16.72 -4.04 -4.72
N GLY A 340 -16.24 -3.20 -3.81
CA GLY A 340 -16.05 -3.55 -2.40
C GLY A 340 -14.99 -4.63 -2.16
N PHE A 341 -14.06 -4.81 -3.10
CA PHE A 341 -12.96 -5.76 -2.96
C PHE A 341 -11.87 -5.22 -2.02
N LYS A 342 -11.46 -6.04 -1.05
CA LYS A 342 -10.56 -5.64 0.05
C LYS A 342 -9.08 -5.61 -0.33
N GLY A 343 -8.66 -6.36 -1.34
CA GLY A 343 -7.26 -6.48 -1.77
C GLY A 343 -6.79 -5.32 -2.65
N GLY A 344 -7.51 -4.20 -2.69
CA GLY A 344 -7.22 -3.14 -3.65
C GLY A 344 -5.91 -2.39 -3.40
N ASP A 345 -5.22 -2.64 -2.29
CA ASP A 345 -3.90 -2.06 -1.99
C ASP A 345 -2.74 -2.89 -2.54
N HIS A 346 -3.03 -4.00 -3.22
CA HIS A 346 -2.04 -4.97 -3.68
C HIS A 346 -2.14 -5.16 -5.19
N ILE A 347 -0.99 -5.20 -5.86
CA ILE A 347 -0.90 -5.44 -7.30
C ILE A 347 0.11 -6.54 -7.64
N ALA A 348 -0.21 -7.34 -8.65
CA ALA A 348 0.72 -8.23 -9.33
C ALA A 348 1.12 -7.57 -10.65
N TYR A 349 2.43 -7.39 -10.89
CA TYR A 349 2.88 -6.84 -12.17
C TYR A 349 2.66 -7.86 -13.29
N PRO A 350 2.05 -7.49 -14.43
CA PRO A 350 2.01 -8.35 -15.61
C PRO A 350 3.41 -8.87 -15.98
N GLN A 351 3.53 -10.19 -16.12
CA GLN A 351 4.81 -10.90 -16.36
C GLN A 351 5.90 -10.63 -15.31
N GLY A 352 5.51 -10.13 -14.12
CA GLY A 352 6.40 -9.69 -13.05
C GLY A 352 7.27 -8.47 -13.38
N ALA A 353 6.98 -7.76 -14.48
CA ALA A 353 7.86 -6.76 -15.07
C ALA A 353 7.66 -5.36 -14.45
N PHE A 354 8.76 -4.69 -14.08
CA PHE A 354 8.71 -3.32 -13.56
C PHE A 354 9.98 -2.52 -13.88
N THR A 355 9.86 -1.19 -13.84
CA THR A 355 10.93 -0.19 -13.90
C THR A 355 10.79 0.80 -12.75
N ALA A 356 11.75 1.70 -12.56
CA ALA A 356 11.63 2.80 -11.60
C ALA A 356 10.34 3.63 -11.83
N GLY A 357 10.06 4.05 -13.06
CA GLY A 357 8.86 4.83 -13.38
C GLY A 357 7.55 4.05 -13.16
N VAL A 358 7.55 2.73 -13.39
CA VAL A 358 6.39 1.88 -13.05
C VAL A 358 6.17 1.87 -11.54
N LEU A 359 7.22 1.65 -10.75
CA LEU A 359 7.12 1.63 -9.29
C LEU A 359 6.66 2.97 -8.73
N ASP A 360 7.17 4.09 -9.24
CA ASP A 360 6.76 5.43 -8.84
C ASP A 360 5.26 5.66 -9.11
N THR A 361 4.76 5.16 -10.24
CA THR A 361 3.33 5.27 -10.59
C THR A 361 2.46 4.34 -9.74
N VAL A 362 2.90 3.11 -9.50
CA VAL A 362 2.20 2.13 -8.67
C VAL A 362 2.10 2.58 -7.22
N ASN A 363 3.16 3.18 -6.68
CA ASN A 363 3.21 3.70 -5.31
C ASN A 363 2.19 4.84 -5.05
N LYS A 364 1.61 5.44 -6.09
CA LYS A 364 0.50 6.39 -5.94
C LYS A 364 -0.82 5.72 -5.53
N TYR A 365 -0.99 4.44 -5.85
CA TYR A 365 -2.29 3.75 -5.78
C TYR A 365 -2.30 2.48 -4.92
N TYR A 366 -1.15 1.81 -4.77
CA TYR A 366 -1.00 0.50 -4.12
C TYR A 366 0.14 0.53 -3.10
N GLY A 367 -0.05 -0.09 -1.94
CA GLY A 367 0.95 -0.24 -0.88
C GLY A 367 1.89 -1.43 -1.07
N SER A 368 1.53 -2.41 -1.91
CA SER A 368 2.44 -3.50 -2.27
C SER A 368 2.32 -3.95 -3.72
N GLY A 369 3.41 -4.48 -4.25
CA GLY A 369 3.53 -4.97 -5.61
C GLY A 369 4.36 -6.26 -5.66
N ARG A 370 3.91 -7.25 -6.42
CA ARG A 370 4.56 -8.57 -6.50
C ARG A 370 5.11 -8.84 -7.89
N THR A 371 6.38 -9.27 -7.94
CA THR A 371 7.03 -9.83 -9.14
C THR A 371 6.94 -11.37 -9.13
N ILE A 372 7.63 -12.05 -10.05
CA ILE A 372 7.67 -13.52 -10.17
C ILE A 372 9.08 -14.10 -10.01
N LEU A 373 10.03 -13.29 -9.54
CA LEU A 373 11.39 -13.72 -9.24
C LEU A 373 11.42 -14.48 -7.90
N PHE A 374 11.77 -15.76 -7.95
CA PHE A 374 11.72 -16.61 -6.76
C PHE A 374 12.93 -16.45 -5.83
N LYS A 375 12.65 -15.97 -4.62
CA LYS A 375 13.36 -16.27 -3.36
C LYS A 375 12.31 -16.30 -2.25
N LEU A 376 12.63 -16.88 -1.08
CA LEU A 376 11.72 -16.75 0.06
C LEU A 376 11.65 -15.27 0.47
N GLU A 377 10.42 -14.77 0.62
CA GLU A 377 10.23 -13.41 1.09
C GLU A 377 10.42 -13.37 2.61
N THR A 378 10.94 -12.26 3.08
CA THR A 378 11.01 -11.99 4.50
C THR A 378 9.66 -11.42 4.95
N LEU A 379 9.17 -11.83 6.12
CA LEU A 379 7.98 -11.26 6.78
C LEU A 379 8.15 -9.77 7.14
N ARG A 380 9.20 -9.10 6.72
CA ARG A 380 9.30 -7.64 6.63
C ARG A 380 10.02 -7.33 5.33
N PRO A 381 9.29 -7.30 4.19
CA PRO A 381 9.91 -7.19 2.88
C PRO A 381 10.76 -5.93 2.84
N ALA A 382 11.93 -6.03 2.23
CA ALA A 382 12.83 -4.88 2.13
C ALA A 382 12.21 -3.76 1.28
N ASN A 383 11.39 -4.14 0.30
CA ASN A 383 10.56 -3.25 -0.50
C ASN A 383 9.18 -3.92 -0.73
N PRO A 384 8.10 -3.40 -0.12
CA PRO A 384 6.73 -3.88 -0.36
C PRO A 384 6.28 -3.86 -1.82
N LEU A 385 6.88 -3.02 -2.67
CA LEU A 385 6.58 -2.95 -4.11
C LEU A 385 7.35 -3.98 -4.94
N ARG A 386 8.16 -4.84 -4.32
CA ARG A 386 8.95 -5.89 -5.01
C ARG A 386 8.83 -7.24 -4.31
N LEU A 387 7.65 -7.59 -3.82
CA LEU A 387 7.42 -8.89 -3.21
C LEU A 387 7.81 -10.01 -4.18
N ARG A 388 8.56 -10.99 -3.67
CA ARG A 388 9.08 -12.13 -4.42
C ARG A 388 8.12 -13.31 -4.31
N SER A 389 7.92 -14.05 -5.40
CA SER A 389 7.04 -15.21 -5.42
C SER A 389 7.64 -16.38 -6.20
N LEU A 390 7.20 -17.59 -5.84
CA LEU A 390 7.41 -18.79 -6.63
C LEU A 390 6.25 -18.92 -7.61
N SER A 391 6.51 -18.59 -8.88
CA SER A 391 5.54 -18.90 -9.95
C SER A 391 5.59 -20.37 -10.28
N VAL A 392 4.47 -21.06 -10.10
CA VAL A 392 4.32 -22.47 -10.41
C VAL A 392 3.95 -22.63 -11.88
N SER A 393 4.66 -23.50 -12.58
CA SER A 393 4.47 -23.80 -14.01
C SER A 393 4.22 -25.30 -14.24
N ASN A 394 3.91 -25.68 -15.48
CA ASN A 394 3.79 -27.08 -15.91
C ASN A 394 5.06 -27.92 -15.65
N LEU A 395 6.22 -27.30 -15.50
CA LEU A 395 7.49 -27.98 -15.18
C LEU A 395 7.79 -28.04 -13.68
N THR A 396 7.01 -27.34 -12.84
CA THR A 396 7.26 -27.27 -11.40
C THR A 396 6.78 -28.54 -10.70
N THR A 397 7.69 -29.28 -10.09
CA THR A 397 7.33 -30.52 -9.39
C THR A 397 6.70 -30.24 -8.02
N VAL A 398 5.85 -31.16 -7.53
CA VAL A 398 5.33 -31.11 -6.15
C VAL A 398 6.48 -31.04 -5.14
N ALA A 399 7.54 -31.82 -5.35
CA ALA A 399 8.72 -31.84 -4.48
C ALA A 399 9.42 -30.46 -4.38
N THR A 400 9.48 -29.71 -5.49
CA THR A 400 10.00 -28.34 -5.49
C THR A 400 9.19 -27.44 -4.58
N VAL A 401 7.85 -27.53 -4.67
CA VAL A 401 6.94 -26.69 -3.87
C VAL A 401 6.95 -27.10 -2.40
N THR A 402 6.88 -28.40 -2.08
CA THR A 402 6.93 -28.89 -0.69
C THR A 402 8.26 -28.58 -0.02
N SER A 403 9.38 -28.63 -0.76
CA SER A 403 10.68 -28.18 -0.25
C SER A 403 10.71 -26.69 0.06
N ALA A 404 10.03 -25.85 -0.75
CA ALA A 404 9.90 -24.42 -0.45
C ALA A 404 9.04 -24.18 0.80
N ILE A 405 7.95 -24.95 0.97
CA ILE A 405 7.08 -24.92 2.15
C ILE A 405 7.88 -25.30 3.41
N ASP A 406 8.67 -26.36 3.36
CA ASP A 406 9.49 -26.79 4.49
C ASP A 406 10.52 -25.74 4.90
N ARG A 407 11.18 -25.11 3.92
CA ARG A 407 12.12 -24.03 4.17
C ARG A 407 11.42 -22.82 4.78
N ALA A 408 10.23 -22.45 4.31
CA ALA A 408 9.45 -21.36 4.89
C ALA A 408 9.06 -21.65 6.34
N TYR A 409 8.60 -22.88 6.61
CA TYR A 409 8.20 -23.35 7.93
C TYR A 409 9.36 -23.31 8.93
N ALA A 410 10.49 -23.93 8.58
CA ALA A 410 11.65 -24.04 9.45
C ALA A 410 12.32 -22.69 9.74
N ASN A 411 12.17 -21.71 8.84
CA ASN A 411 12.91 -20.45 8.89
C ASN A 411 12.04 -19.21 9.05
N LYS A 412 10.78 -19.38 9.50
CA LYS A 412 9.86 -18.25 9.79
C LYS A 412 9.74 -17.26 8.64
N SER A 413 9.71 -17.77 7.41
CA SER A 413 9.72 -16.96 6.20
C SER A 413 8.35 -16.90 5.57
N TRP A 414 8.21 -15.97 4.62
CA TRP A 414 6.99 -15.81 3.83
C TRP A 414 7.20 -16.46 2.46
N LEU A 415 6.39 -17.47 2.16
CA LEU A 415 6.32 -18.07 0.84
C LEU A 415 5.09 -17.58 0.11
N ILE A 416 5.28 -16.92 -1.03
CA ILE A 416 4.20 -16.53 -1.93
C ILE A 416 4.21 -17.51 -3.11
N LEU A 417 3.13 -18.26 -3.30
CA LEU A 417 2.95 -19.19 -4.42
C LEU A 417 2.02 -18.54 -5.46
N THR A 418 2.42 -18.53 -6.73
CA THR A 418 1.59 -17.99 -7.82
C THR A 418 1.14 -19.11 -8.75
N PHE A 419 -0.17 -19.22 -8.94
CA PHE A 419 -0.84 -20.11 -9.89
C PHE A 419 -1.60 -19.27 -10.93
N HIS A 420 -1.79 -19.77 -12.15
CA HIS A 420 -2.59 -19.09 -13.18
C HIS A 420 -3.77 -19.96 -13.61
N ASP A 421 -3.54 -21.05 -14.34
CA ASP A 421 -4.60 -21.96 -14.78
C ASP A 421 -4.43 -23.37 -14.17
N LEU A 422 -5.51 -23.93 -13.62
CA LEU A 422 -5.53 -25.30 -13.10
C LEU A 422 -6.23 -26.22 -14.09
N VAL A 423 -5.50 -27.20 -14.60
CA VAL A 423 -5.98 -28.14 -15.63
C VAL A 423 -5.59 -29.58 -15.30
N THR A 424 -6.26 -30.55 -15.91
CA THR A 424 -5.93 -31.97 -15.71
C THR A 424 -4.55 -32.33 -16.27
N THR A 425 -4.24 -31.86 -17.49
CA THR A 425 -3.01 -32.17 -18.22
C THR A 425 -2.34 -30.87 -18.70
N PRO A 426 -1.40 -30.32 -17.92
CA PRO A 426 -0.72 -29.08 -18.27
C PRO A 426 0.19 -29.23 -19.49
N VAL A 427 0.08 -28.29 -20.42
CA VAL A 427 0.95 -28.15 -21.60
C VAL A 427 1.68 -26.81 -21.59
N ASN A 428 1.02 -25.74 -21.14
CA ASN A 428 1.56 -24.38 -21.16
C ASN A 428 2.27 -24.00 -19.85
N GLY A 429 3.22 -23.07 -19.93
CA GLY A 429 3.98 -22.59 -18.76
C GLY A 429 3.13 -21.96 -17.64
N THR A 430 1.92 -21.52 -17.95
CA THR A 430 0.94 -20.94 -17.01
C THR A 430 -0.08 -21.96 -16.50
N GLU A 431 -0.02 -23.21 -16.96
CA GLU A 431 -0.92 -24.28 -16.53
C GLU A 431 -0.28 -25.12 -15.42
N TYR A 432 -1.10 -25.57 -14.48
CA TYR A 432 -0.68 -26.47 -13.41
C TYR A 432 -1.68 -27.60 -13.17
N SER A 433 -1.16 -28.78 -12.79
CA SER A 433 -2.00 -29.97 -12.65
C SER A 433 -2.89 -29.84 -11.42
N ILE A 434 -4.20 -30.05 -11.59
CA ILE A 434 -5.17 -30.07 -10.49
C ILE A 434 -4.76 -31.07 -9.41
N ALA A 435 -4.33 -32.29 -9.79
CA ALA A 435 -3.93 -33.32 -8.83
C ALA A 435 -2.68 -32.92 -8.03
N ASN A 436 -1.69 -32.31 -8.69
CA ASN A 436 -0.49 -31.80 -8.01
C ASN A 436 -0.82 -30.63 -7.09
N TYR A 437 -1.69 -29.71 -7.53
CA TYR A 437 -2.19 -28.61 -6.72
C TYR A 437 -2.85 -29.12 -5.43
N GLN A 438 -3.78 -30.07 -5.55
CA GLN A 438 -4.45 -30.69 -4.40
C GLN A 438 -3.46 -31.34 -3.43
N THR A 439 -2.47 -32.07 -3.96
CA THR A 439 -1.38 -32.67 -3.16
C THR A 439 -0.60 -31.61 -2.37
N ILE A 440 -0.32 -30.47 -2.98
CA ILE A 440 0.36 -29.34 -2.32
C ILE A 440 -0.52 -28.74 -1.22
N ILE A 441 -1.81 -28.51 -1.47
CA ILE A 441 -2.73 -27.95 -0.46
C ILE A 441 -2.88 -28.90 0.73
N ASP A 442 -3.03 -30.21 0.49
CA ASP A 442 -3.07 -31.23 1.54
C ASP A 442 -1.77 -31.25 2.36
N TYR A 443 -0.62 -31.07 1.70
CA TYR A 443 0.67 -30.96 2.38
C TYR A 443 0.76 -29.72 3.27
N ILE A 444 0.30 -28.56 2.78
CA ILE A 444 0.24 -27.31 3.56
C ILE A 444 -0.59 -27.51 4.83
N ALA A 445 -1.78 -28.10 4.71
CA ALA A 445 -2.65 -28.41 5.84
C ALA A 445 -1.99 -29.36 6.84
N THR A 446 -1.34 -30.42 6.34
CA THR A 446 -0.61 -31.39 7.19
C THR A 446 0.57 -30.74 7.92
N LYS A 447 1.27 -29.81 7.27
CA LYS A 447 2.39 -29.07 7.85
C LYS A 447 1.93 -28.12 8.97
N GLY A 448 0.68 -27.66 8.93
CA GLY A 448 0.14 -26.69 9.88
C GLY A 448 0.74 -25.30 9.75
N ILE A 449 1.30 -24.96 8.59
CA ILE A 449 1.79 -23.61 8.31
C ILE A 449 0.59 -22.67 8.04
N PRO A 450 0.53 -21.48 8.66
CA PRO A 450 -0.52 -20.50 8.39
C PRO A 450 -0.63 -20.15 6.90
N VAL A 451 -1.87 -20.10 6.39
CA VAL A 451 -2.19 -19.65 5.03
C VAL A 451 -2.97 -18.35 5.13
N GLN A 452 -2.44 -17.27 4.57
CA GLN A 452 -3.05 -15.95 4.62
C GLN A 452 -2.86 -15.21 3.29
N PRO A 453 -3.84 -14.42 2.83
CA PRO A 453 -3.65 -13.55 1.68
C PRO A 453 -2.51 -12.57 1.90
N VAL A 454 -1.98 -12.05 0.79
CA VAL A 454 -0.91 -11.05 0.78
C VAL A 454 -1.29 -9.84 1.62
N GLY A 455 -2.52 -9.33 1.49
CA GLY A 455 -2.96 -8.18 2.26
C GLY A 455 -2.97 -8.40 3.77
N GLU A 456 -3.41 -9.56 4.23
CA GLU A 456 -3.43 -9.91 5.66
C GLU A 456 -2.00 -10.03 6.23
N VAL A 457 -1.09 -10.65 5.48
CA VAL A 457 0.32 -10.74 5.86
C VAL A 457 0.93 -9.34 5.93
N MET A 458 0.72 -8.51 4.90
CA MET A 458 1.23 -7.14 4.85
C MET A 458 0.71 -6.26 5.99
N GLN A 459 -0.57 -6.39 6.36
CA GLN A 459 -1.17 -5.68 7.50
C GLN A 459 -0.55 -6.15 8.83
N THR A 460 -0.42 -7.47 9.01
CA THR A 460 0.12 -8.06 10.24
C THR A 460 1.58 -7.66 10.50
N ILE A 461 2.39 -7.60 9.44
CA ILE A 461 3.83 -7.31 9.56
C ILE A 461 4.18 -5.83 9.49
N SER A 462 3.22 -5.00 9.12
CA SER A 462 3.34 -3.54 9.05
C SER A 462 2.50 -2.85 10.12
N PRO A 463 2.63 -3.17 11.44
CA PRO A 463 1.92 -2.41 12.47
C PRO A 463 2.48 -0.98 12.48
N ALA A 464 1.73 -0.07 11.84
CA ALA A 464 1.89 1.38 11.78
C ALA A 464 3.35 1.91 11.73
N ILE A 465 4.00 1.76 10.58
CA ILE A 465 4.72 2.89 10.00
C ILE A 465 4.11 3.05 8.61
N LEU A 466 3.02 3.83 8.51
CA LEU A 466 2.70 4.41 7.21
C LEU A 466 3.96 5.19 6.81
N PRO A 467 4.65 4.88 5.70
CA PRO A 467 5.33 5.95 5.02
C PRO A 467 4.23 6.99 4.80
N ALA A 468 4.46 8.23 5.22
CA ALA A 468 3.80 9.32 4.56
C ALA A 468 4.06 9.08 3.08
N VAL A 469 3.07 8.57 2.35
CA VAL A 469 3.01 8.76 0.92
C VAL A 469 3.05 10.28 0.83
N ALA A 470 4.20 10.80 0.47
CA ALA A 470 4.27 12.09 -0.18
C ALA A 470 3.31 11.95 -1.35
N GLN A 471 2.07 12.38 -1.17
CA GLN A 471 1.29 12.92 -2.27
C GLN A 471 2.27 13.88 -2.95
N SER A 472 2.63 13.55 -4.19
CA SER A 472 3.39 14.43 -5.07
C SER A 472 2.99 15.86 -4.80
N GLY A 473 3.97 16.74 -4.54
CA GLY A 473 3.82 18.11 -4.02
C GLY A 473 2.79 19.00 -4.73
N GLN A 474 1.52 18.73 -4.48
CA GLN A 474 0.37 19.57 -4.64
C GLN A 474 -0.38 19.36 -3.33
N ASP A 475 -0.28 20.35 -2.45
CA ASP A 475 -1.00 20.37 -1.19
C ASP A 475 -2.49 20.10 -1.47
N PRO A 476 -3.15 19.11 -0.83
CA PRO A 476 -4.57 18.84 -1.04
C PRO A 476 -5.47 20.10 -0.85
N VAL A 477 -4.97 21.14 -0.18
CA VAL A 477 -5.58 22.46 -0.07
C VAL A 477 -5.75 23.18 -1.42
N SER A 478 -4.84 23.04 -2.38
CA SER A 478 -4.89 23.78 -3.66
C SER A 478 -5.84 23.16 -4.70
N MET A 479 -6.06 21.83 -4.64
CA MET A 479 -7.10 21.18 -5.45
C MET A 479 -8.51 21.40 -4.90
N LEU A 480 -8.64 21.62 -3.58
CA LEU A 480 -9.90 21.98 -2.93
C LEU A 480 -10.31 23.43 -3.23
N ALA A 481 -9.35 24.36 -3.31
CA ALA A 481 -9.63 25.77 -3.59
C ALA A 481 -10.19 26.03 -5.00
N ASN A 482 -9.80 25.26 -6.02
CA ASN A 482 -10.21 25.52 -7.41
C ASN A 482 -11.60 24.99 -7.79
N ILE A 483 -12.21 24.13 -6.95
CA ILE A 483 -13.54 23.55 -7.20
C ILE A 483 -14.65 24.31 -6.45
N ASP A 484 -14.33 24.92 -5.31
CA ASP A 484 -15.31 25.67 -4.50
C ASP A 484 -15.66 27.05 -5.09
N THR A 485 -14.71 27.72 -5.76
CA THR A 485 -14.95 29.02 -6.41
C THR A 485 -15.85 28.92 -7.64
N ALA A 486 -15.93 27.74 -8.28
CA ALA A 486 -16.77 27.49 -9.44
C ALA A 486 -18.25 27.25 -9.11
N ASN A 487 -18.61 27.01 -7.83
CA ASN A 487 -19.96 26.60 -7.43
C ASN A 487 -20.62 27.51 -6.37
N GLY A 488 -20.01 28.64 -6.01
CA GLY A 488 -20.67 29.68 -5.20
C GLY A 488 -20.88 29.38 -3.71
N ASN A 489 -20.13 28.44 -3.12
CA ASN A 489 -20.20 28.17 -1.69
C ASN A 489 -19.31 29.14 -0.89
N THR A 490 -19.87 29.75 0.15
CA THR A 490 -19.15 30.64 1.08
C THR A 490 -18.24 29.84 2.02
N ALA A 491 -16.96 30.21 2.03
CA ALA A 491 -15.86 29.57 2.74
C ALA A 491 -16.04 29.54 4.28
N THR A 492 -16.63 28.46 4.81
CA THR A 492 -16.47 28.05 6.23
C THR A 492 -16.61 26.53 6.46
N SER A 493 -16.79 25.70 5.43
CA SER A 493 -16.91 24.24 5.57
C SER A 493 -15.86 23.48 4.76
N VAL A 494 -15.03 22.68 5.42
CA VAL A 494 -14.07 21.76 4.77
C VAL A 494 -14.84 20.49 4.38
N ASN A 495 -15.33 20.45 3.13
CA ASN A 495 -16.15 19.36 2.62
C ASN A 495 -15.33 18.47 1.69
N ALA A 496 -14.96 17.27 2.13
CA ALA A 496 -14.32 16.27 1.28
C ALA A 496 -15.35 15.24 0.79
N MET A 497 -16.23 15.62 -0.15
CA MET A 497 -16.96 14.63 -0.95
C MET A 497 -17.39 15.17 -2.32
N ARG A 498 -17.17 14.35 -3.35
CA ARG A 498 -17.73 14.53 -4.70
C ARG A 498 -19.28 14.42 -4.61
N PRO A 499 -20.07 15.22 -5.36
CA PRO A 499 -21.54 15.30 -5.21
C PRO A 499 -22.38 14.04 -5.51
N ALA A 500 -21.80 12.90 -5.88
CA ALA A 500 -22.54 11.77 -6.44
C ALA A 500 -23.21 10.84 -5.41
N ASP A 501 -22.76 10.81 -4.15
CA ASP A 501 -23.22 9.80 -3.17
C ASP A 501 -24.10 10.36 -2.04
N ALA A 502 -24.51 11.63 -2.13
CA ALA A 502 -25.41 12.23 -1.14
C ALA A 502 -26.85 11.68 -1.21
N THR A 503 -27.19 10.76 -2.11
CA THR A 503 -28.57 10.60 -2.61
C THR A 503 -29.50 9.68 -1.81
N THR A 504 -29.03 8.86 -0.86
CA THR A 504 -29.93 7.95 -0.10
C THR A 504 -30.16 8.41 1.34
N ALA A 505 -31.27 9.11 1.55
CA ALA A 505 -31.80 9.35 2.89
C ALA A 505 -32.53 8.09 3.39
N PHE A 506 -32.42 7.74 4.68
CA PHE A 506 -33.20 6.66 5.27
C PHE A 506 -34.11 7.20 6.38
N ASN A 507 -35.34 6.68 6.44
CA ASN A 507 -36.33 7.09 7.43
C ASN A 507 -36.01 6.47 8.79
N ILE A 508 -36.12 7.27 9.84
CA ILE A 508 -36.01 6.82 11.22
C ILE A 508 -37.40 6.50 11.78
N THR A 509 -37.47 5.44 12.59
CA THR A 509 -38.65 5.10 13.39
C THR A 509 -38.59 5.84 14.73
N ASN A 510 -39.68 6.51 15.10
CA ASN A 510 -39.80 7.16 16.41
C ASN A 510 -39.52 6.18 17.56
N GLY A 511 -38.71 6.61 18.53
CA GLY A 511 -38.38 5.82 19.73
C GLY A 511 -37.46 4.64 19.46
N THR A 512 -36.85 4.54 18.27
CA THR A 512 -35.82 3.55 17.94
C THR A 512 -34.45 4.21 17.96
N THR A 513 -33.49 3.56 18.62
CA THR A 513 -32.08 3.98 18.52
C THR A 513 -31.46 3.34 17.27
N HIS A 514 -31.16 4.15 16.27
CA HIS A 514 -30.47 3.74 15.04
C HIS A 514 -28.98 3.91 15.24
N VAL A 515 -28.18 2.86 15.00
CA VAL A 515 -26.74 2.89 15.26
C VAL A 515 -25.90 2.62 14.02
N THR A 516 -24.79 3.34 13.88
CA THR A 516 -23.81 3.12 12.81
C THR A 516 -22.46 2.77 13.40
N CYS A 517 -21.91 1.61 13.06
CA CYS A 517 -20.61 1.16 13.55
C CYS A 517 -19.45 1.85 12.82
N PHE A 518 -18.33 2.04 13.54
CA PHE A 518 -17.05 2.46 12.98
C PHE A 518 -15.91 1.95 13.86
N THR A 519 -14.68 1.96 13.33
CA THR A 519 -13.47 1.61 14.07
C THR A 519 -12.43 2.70 13.80
N PRO A 520 -11.99 3.48 14.81
CA PRO A 520 -10.97 4.50 14.62
C PRO A 520 -9.62 3.82 14.34
N ILE A 521 -8.81 4.45 13.50
CA ILE A 521 -7.47 3.94 13.12
C ILE A 521 -6.34 4.49 14.00
N ARG A 522 -6.68 5.43 14.89
CA ARG A 522 -5.78 6.04 15.88
C ARG A 522 -6.59 6.42 17.12
N ASP A 523 -5.89 6.66 18.22
CA ASP A 523 -6.52 7.22 19.40
C ASP A 523 -6.95 8.66 19.14
N VAL A 524 -8.20 9.01 19.44
CA VAL A 524 -8.76 10.35 19.22
C VAL A 524 -9.63 10.76 20.38
N ALA A 525 -9.29 11.89 21.02
CA ALA A 525 -10.19 12.54 21.96
C ALA A 525 -11.28 13.30 21.20
N ILE A 526 -12.54 12.97 21.49
CA ILE A 526 -13.70 13.68 20.95
C ILE A 526 -14.41 14.45 22.06
N THR A 527 -15.02 15.57 21.68
CA THR A 527 -15.83 16.42 22.57
C THR A 527 -17.21 16.70 21.97
N LYS A 528 -17.45 16.27 20.72
CA LYS A 528 -18.68 16.50 19.98
C LYS A 528 -19.05 15.29 19.13
N LEU A 529 -20.34 15.15 18.87
CA LEU A 529 -20.92 14.25 17.88
C LEU A 529 -21.69 15.07 16.85
N ALA A 530 -21.72 14.65 15.60
CA ALA A 530 -22.59 15.27 14.61
C ALA A 530 -23.33 14.24 13.77
N ALA A 531 -24.47 14.62 13.23
CA ALA A 531 -25.25 13.80 12.31
C ALA A 531 -25.97 14.68 11.30
N SER A 532 -26.29 14.10 10.14
CA SER A 532 -26.94 14.82 9.04
C SER A 532 -28.40 14.41 8.91
N SER A 533 -29.29 15.39 8.88
CA SER A 533 -30.70 15.19 8.51
C SER A 533 -30.84 14.92 7.00
N GLY A 534 -31.85 14.15 6.65
CA GLY A 534 -32.31 13.95 5.27
C GLY A 534 -33.63 14.68 5.00
N SER A 535 -34.32 14.28 3.93
CA SER A 535 -35.68 14.75 3.61
C SER A 535 -36.64 13.56 3.71
N PRO A 536 -37.77 13.67 4.44
CA PRO A 536 -38.30 14.88 5.10
C PRO A 536 -37.55 15.25 6.40
N ALA A 537 -37.62 16.53 6.79
CA ALA A 537 -37.13 17.02 8.08
C ALA A 537 -38.01 16.51 9.24
N TRP A 538 -37.50 16.60 10.46
CA TRP A 538 -38.20 16.15 11.66
C TRP A 538 -39.16 17.26 12.13
N ALA A 539 -40.36 16.90 12.58
CA ALA A 539 -41.35 17.87 13.06
C ALA A 539 -42.02 17.44 14.37
N GLY A 540 -42.37 18.43 15.21
CA GLY A 540 -42.95 18.21 16.54
C GLY A 540 -42.06 17.40 17.47
N THR A 541 -40.73 17.53 17.32
CA THR A 541 -39.72 16.75 18.04
C THR A 541 -39.78 17.00 19.55
N THR A 542 -39.94 15.95 20.34
CA THR A 542 -39.89 15.95 21.81
C THR A 542 -38.60 15.33 22.35
N LEU A 543 -37.94 14.49 21.55
CA LEU A 543 -36.62 13.92 21.83
C LEU A 543 -35.80 13.91 20.54
N ALA A 544 -34.59 14.44 20.57
CA ALA A 544 -33.56 14.14 19.59
C ALA A 544 -32.17 14.24 20.21
N ARG A 545 -31.40 13.16 20.09
CA ARG A 545 -30.12 13.01 20.78
C ARG A 545 -29.17 12.08 20.04
N LEU A 546 -27.87 12.34 20.16
CA LEU A 546 -26.79 11.50 19.67
C LEU A 546 -26.09 10.79 20.84
N GLY A 547 -25.62 9.57 20.59
CA GLY A 547 -24.86 8.77 21.55
C GLY A 547 -23.66 8.10 20.92
N LEU A 548 -22.64 7.83 21.72
CA LEU A 548 -21.49 6.99 21.37
C LEU A 548 -21.57 5.68 22.13
N TYR A 549 -21.34 4.58 21.44
CA TYR A 549 -21.36 3.23 21.97
C TYR A 549 -20.00 2.56 21.77
N THR A 550 -19.54 1.77 22.74
CA THR A 550 -18.56 0.71 22.49
C THR A 550 -19.29 -0.52 21.97
N VAL A 551 -18.65 -1.31 21.11
CA VAL A 551 -19.25 -2.50 20.50
C VAL A 551 -18.31 -3.69 20.67
N THR A 552 -18.79 -4.76 21.31
CA THR A 552 -18.00 -5.99 21.47
C THR A 552 -17.94 -6.80 20.17
N SER A 553 -17.05 -7.79 20.09
CA SER A 553 -16.99 -8.74 18.96
C SER A 553 -18.29 -9.52 18.76
N ALA A 554 -19.10 -9.68 19.82
CA ALA A 554 -20.43 -10.29 19.76
C ALA A 554 -21.53 -9.32 19.30
N GLY A 555 -21.18 -8.08 18.93
CA GLY A 555 -22.14 -7.07 18.46
C GLY A 555 -22.96 -6.41 19.58
N VAL A 556 -22.55 -6.56 20.84
CA VAL A 556 -23.21 -5.90 21.98
C VAL A 556 -22.71 -4.46 22.07
N ALA A 557 -23.62 -3.51 21.85
CA ALA A 557 -23.37 -2.09 21.98
C ALA A 557 -23.67 -1.62 23.42
N THR A 558 -22.78 -0.83 24.01
CA THR A 558 -22.95 -0.21 25.33
C THR A 558 -22.71 1.30 25.24
N LEU A 559 -23.66 2.10 25.72
CA LEU A 559 -23.63 3.56 25.65
C LEU A 559 -22.55 4.12 26.58
N VAL A 560 -21.64 4.94 26.04
CA VAL A 560 -20.48 5.48 26.76
C VAL A 560 -20.38 7.01 26.74
N ALA A 561 -21.06 7.70 25.83
CA ALA A 561 -21.20 9.16 25.84
C ALA A 561 -22.48 9.59 25.13
N VAL A 562 -23.01 10.78 25.45
CA VAL A 562 -24.26 11.32 24.90
C VAL A 562 -24.15 12.81 24.62
N THR A 563 -25.03 13.34 23.77
CA THR A 563 -25.30 14.79 23.70
C THR A 563 -26.50 15.14 24.57
N ALA A 564 -26.73 16.44 24.83
CA ALA A 564 -27.98 16.89 25.43
C ALA A 564 -29.19 16.52 24.54
N ASN A 565 -30.38 16.43 25.14
CA ASN A 565 -31.61 16.36 24.32
C ASN A 565 -31.82 17.73 23.67
N ASP A 566 -31.95 17.76 22.35
CA ASP A 566 -32.14 18.99 21.59
C ASP A 566 -33.29 18.82 20.60
N THR A 567 -34.45 19.38 20.94
CA THR A 567 -35.66 19.28 20.11
C THR A 567 -35.55 20.05 18.78
N THR A 568 -34.49 20.83 18.58
CA THR A 568 -34.20 21.53 17.31
C THR A 568 -33.31 20.71 16.37
N LEU A 569 -32.73 19.60 16.85
CA LEU A 569 -31.93 18.69 16.04
C LEU A 569 -32.76 18.15 14.87
N PHE A 570 -32.22 18.23 13.65
CA PHE A 570 -32.85 17.75 12.41
C PHE A 570 -34.16 18.45 11.98
N ALA A 571 -34.47 19.63 12.55
CA ALA A 571 -35.65 20.42 12.18
C ALA A 571 -35.59 21.01 10.75
N THR A 572 -34.38 21.18 10.21
CA THR A 572 -34.11 21.55 8.81
C THR A 572 -33.57 20.34 8.06
N ALA A 573 -34.15 20.02 6.90
CA ALA A 573 -33.71 18.91 6.05
C ALA A 573 -32.29 19.14 5.49
N ASN A 574 -31.59 18.05 5.16
CA ASN A 574 -30.29 18.08 4.47
C ASN A 574 -29.21 18.92 5.18
N THR A 575 -29.31 19.06 6.51
CA THR A 575 -28.45 19.88 7.36
C THR A 575 -27.63 19.00 8.29
N VAL A 576 -26.34 19.34 8.48
CA VAL A 576 -25.44 18.72 9.45
C VAL A 576 -25.59 19.42 10.80
N TYR A 577 -25.80 18.64 11.87
CA TYR A 577 -25.91 19.15 13.24
C TYR A 577 -24.78 18.60 14.08
N GLU A 578 -23.92 19.49 14.59
CA GLU A 578 -22.84 19.17 15.53
C GLU A 578 -23.26 19.57 16.95
N LYS A 579 -23.05 18.68 17.92
CA LYS A 579 -23.44 18.85 19.32
C LYS A 579 -22.34 18.37 20.25
N SER A 580 -22.07 19.14 21.29
CA SER A 580 -21.12 18.76 22.33
C SER A 580 -21.61 17.57 23.14
N LEU A 581 -20.67 16.76 23.61
CA LEU A 581 -20.93 15.73 24.61
C LEU A 581 -21.43 16.40 25.90
N ASP A 582 -22.46 15.81 26.48
CA ASP A 582 -23.12 16.28 27.68
C ASP A 582 -22.76 15.39 28.88
N THR A 583 -22.78 16.00 30.07
CA THR A 583 -22.39 15.34 31.32
C THR A 583 -23.58 14.84 32.14
N ALA A 584 -24.81 15.14 31.71
CA ALA A 584 -26.01 14.64 32.37
C ALA A 584 -26.03 13.11 32.41
N GLY A 585 -26.48 12.53 33.52
CA GLY A 585 -26.52 11.07 33.70
C GLY A 585 -25.16 10.42 33.98
N GLY A 586 -24.10 11.22 34.23
CA GLY A 586 -22.76 10.71 34.58
C GLY A 586 -21.88 10.39 33.38
N TYR A 587 -22.26 10.81 32.17
CA TYR A 587 -21.46 10.67 30.96
C TYR A 587 -20.32 11.70 30.90
N PRO A 588 -19.24 11.43 30.14
CA PRO A 588 -18.09 12.32 30.13
C PRO A 588 -18.23 13.45 29.08
N ALA A 589 -17.71 14.64 29.41
CA ALA A 589 -17.64 15.78 28.48
C ALA A 589 -16.63 15.57 27.32
N SER A 590 -15.78 14.57 27.42
CA SER A 590 -14.86 14.13 26.38
C SER A 590 -14.69 12.62 26.43
N TYR A 591 -14.51 11.98 25.29
CA TYR A 591 -14.29 10.54 25.21
C TYR A 591 -13.09 10.24 24.31
N THR A 592 -12.17 9.39 24.76
CA THR A 592 -11.04 8.94 23.94
C THR A 592 -11.43 7.66 23.21
N LEU A 593 -11.59 7.78 21.90
CA LEU A 593 -11.68 6.65 20.99
C LEU A 593 -10.32 5.95 20.93
N VAL A 594 -10.30 4.62 20.99
CA VAL A 594 -9.08 3.81 20.96
C VAL A 594 -8.95 3.12 19.61
N ALA A 595 -7.77 3.23 19.00
CA ALA A 595 -7.45 2.63 17.71
C ALA A 595 -7.80 1.13 17.68
N GLY A 596 -8.47 0.68 16.61
CA GLY A 596 -8.85 -0.71 16.42
C GLY A 596 -10.05 -1.19 17.25
N GLN A 597 -10.52 -0.43 18.24
CA GLN A 597 -11.74 -0.79 19.00
C GLN A 597 -13.00 -0.44 18.21
N ARG A 598 -14.01 -1.31 18.22
CA ARG A 598 -15.25 -1.04 17.50
C ARG A 598 -16.18 -0.16 18.33
N TYR A 599 -16.69 0.90 17.71
CA TYR A 599 -17.66 1.82 18.28
C TYR A 599 -18.91 1.90 17.40
N ALA A 600 -19.96 2.53 17.91
CA ALA A 600 -21.09 2.96 17.10
C ALA A 600 -21.61 4.33 17.53
N ILE A 601 -22.16 5.09 16.59
CA ILE A 601 -22.91 6.32 16.92
C ILE A 601 -24.39 6.01 16.81
N GLY A 602 -25.13 6.29 17.87
CA GLY A 602 -26.58 6.15 17.92
C GLY A 602 -27.30 7.47 17.74
N VAL A 603 -28.43 7.43 17.06
CA VAL A 603 -29.38 8.53 16.94
C VAL A 603 -30.74 8.03 17.36
N ILE A 604 -31.42 8.79 18.21
CA ILE A 604 -32.82 8.57 18.55
C ILE A 604 -33.63 9.84 18.29
N GLY A 605 -34.88 9.63 17.88
CA GLY A 605 -35.86 10.68 17.66
C GLY A 605 -37.26 10.32 18.12
N MET A 606 -37.99 11.30 18.65
CA MET A 606 -39.43 11.24 18.82
C MET A 606 -40.05 12.57 18.44
N GLY A 607 -41.11 12.55 17.64
CA GLY A 607 -41.90 13.73 17.31
C GLY A 607 -43.20 13.39 16.59
N THR A 608 -43.99 14.40 16.23
CA THR A 608 -45.24 14.20 15.46
C THR A 608 -44.98 13.68 14.05
N THR A 609 -43.81 13.95 13.49
CA THR A 609 -43.38 13.42 12.20
C THR A 609 -41.91 13.00 12.28
N ALA A 610 -41.66 11.71 12.11
CA ALA A 610 -40.30 11.19 12.01
C ALA A 610 -39.70 11.59 10.67
N GLY A 611 -38.50 12.16 10.68
CA GLY A 611 -37.80 12.51 9.45
C GLY A 611 -36.70 11.52 9.08
N ALA A 612 -35.93 11.87 8.06
CA ALA A 612 -34.86 11.03 7.54
C ALA A 612 -33.48 11.48 8.06
N LEU A 613 -32.50 10.58 8.01
CA LEU A 613 -31.08 10.90 8.14
C LEU A 613 -30.37 10.70 6.81
N ARG A 614 -29.30 11.47 6.60
CA ARG A 614 -28.36 11.31 5.47
C ARG A 614 -27.07 10.63 5.92
N GLY A 615 -26.43 9.99 4.95
CA GLY A 615 -25.18 9.26 5.10
C GLY A 615 -23.97 10.12 5.48
N GLY A 616 -23.94 10.69 6.69
CA GLY A 616 -22.86 11.57 7.13
C GLY A 616 -22.89 11.89 8.62
N ILE A 617 -21.83 11.55 9.36
CA ILE A 617 -21.56 11.99 10.74
C ILE A 617 -20.27 12.79 10.73
N VAL A 618 -20.21 13.88 11.49
CA VAL A 618 -18.97 14.64 11.71
C VAL A 618 -18.52 14.52 13.17
N LEU A 619 -17.26 14.17 13.43
CA LEU A 619 -16.67 14.22 14.77
C LEU A 619 -15.52 15.22 14.72
N ASN A 620 -15.61 16.37 15.40
CA ASN A 620 -14.53 17.36 15.44
C ASN A 620 -13.92 17.65 14.04
N ALA A 621 -14.77 17.98 13.06
CA ALA A 621 -14.41 18.20 11.64
C ALA A 621 -13.98 16.97 10.80
N ILE A 622 -14.12 15.74 11.31
CA ILE A 622 -13.86 14.49 10.59
C ILE A 622 -15.18 13.89 10.10
N SER A 623 -15.37 13.68 8.79
CA SER A 623 -16.61 13.13 8.23
C SER A 623 -16.58 11.60 8.07
N PHE A 624 -17.65 10.92 8.48
CA PHE A 624 -17.90 9.47 8.37
C PHE A 624 -19.15 9.22 7.54
N ARG A 625 -19.19 8.17 6.69
CA ARG A 625 -20.41 7.76 5.98
C ARG A 625 -21.31 6.90 6.88
N ILE A 626 -22.61 7.23 6.94
CA ILE A 626 -23.64 6.28 7.41
C ILE A 626 -24.24 5.57 6.20
N THR A 627 -24.29 4.24 6.26
CA THR A 627 -25.28 3.44 5.52
C THR A 627 -26.24 2.82 6.53
N LYS A 628 -27.46 2.46 6.11
CA LYS A 628 -28.54 1.90 6.97
C LYS A 628 -27.97 1.02 8.09
N GLY A 629 -27.90 1.59 9.29
CA GLY A 629 -27.34 0.98 10.47
C GLY A 629 -28.32 0.04 11.17
N GLY A 630 -27.81 -0.82 12.04
CA GLY A 630 -28.66 -1.69 12.86
C GLY A 630 -29.44 -0.88 13.90
N ASN A 631 -30.40 -1.52 14.56
CA ASN A 631 -31.24 -0.89 15.59
C ASN A 631 -30.94 -1.49 16.97
N LEU A 632 -30.97 -0.64 18.00
CA LEU A 632 -30.95 -1.04 19.41
C LEU A 632 -32.34 -0.85 19.99
N GLY A 633 -33.18 -1.89 19.89
CA GLY A 633 -34.55 -1.91 20.41
C GLY A 633 -35.52 -0.93 19.74
N ALA A 634 -36.81 -1.09 20.00
CA ALA A 634 -37.87 -0.17 19.54
C ALA A 634 -38.74 0.26 20.73
N GLY A 635 -39.27 1.49 20.70
CA GLY A 635 -40.17 2.00 21.74
C GLY A 635 -39.49 2.52 23.01
N GLY A 636 -38.22 2.91 22.94
CA GLY A 636 -37.51 3.53 24.06
C GLY A 636 -37.89 5.01 24.27
N THR A 637 -37.78 5.49 25.50
CA THR A 637 -37.98 6.91 25.86
C THR A 637 -36.70 7.75 25.77
N ASP A 638 -35.55 7.11 25.53
CA ASP A 638 -34.22 7.71 25.34
C ASP A 638 -33.31 6.70 24.60
N LEU A 639 -32.05 7.08 24.33
CA LEU A 639 -31.02 6.18 23.80
C LEU A 639 -30.92 4.90 24.64
N ALA A 640 -30.89 3.75 23.97
CA ALA A 640 -30.69 2.47 24.65
C ALA A 640 -29.34 2.46 25.39
N THR A 641 -29.31 2.06 26.66
CA THR A 641 -28.06 1.99 27.45
C THR A 641 -27.18 0.81 27.02
N SER A 642 -27.80 -0.30 26.61
CA SER A 642 -27.13 -1.40 25.92
C SER A 642 -28.08 -2.19 25.03
N GLY A 643 -27.53 -2.99 24.11
CA GLY A 643 -28.29 -3.95 23.32
C GLY A 643 -27.44 -4.60 22.24
N THR A 644 -27.91 -5.72 21.68
CA THR A 644 -27.25 -6.36 20.55
C THR A 644 -27.70 -5.70 19.25
N ILE A 645 -26.75 -5.29 18.41
CA ILE A 645 -27.06 -4.70 17.10
C ILE A 645 -27.65 -5.80 16.21
N ALA A 646 -28.92 -5.68 15.84
CA ALA A 646 -29.56 -6.65 14.94
C ALA A 646 -28.86 -6.69 13.58
N ALA A 647 -28.45 -7.89 13.15
CA ALA A 647 -27.74 -8.13 11.90
C ALA A 647 -28.67 -7.97 10.69
N ASN A 648 -28.90 -6.73 10.23
CA ASN A 648 -29.56 -6.45 8.97
C ASN A 648 -28.81 -5.32 8.25
N GLY A 649 -27.81 -5.69 7.45
CA GLY A 649 -27.19 -4.79 6.48
C GLY A 649 -25.67 -4.70 6.58
N THR A 650 -25.05 -4.63 5.41
CA THR A 650 -23.62 -4.49 5.12
C THR A 650 -22.92 -3.46 6.02
N TYR A 651 -21.83 -3.86 6.68
CA TYR A 651 -21.06 -2.99 7.57
C TYR A 651 -20.05 -2.13 6.79
N PRO A 652 -20.20 -0.80 6.73
CA PRO A 652 -19.19 0.07 6.15
C PRO A 652 -18.02 0.32 7.12
N TRP A 653 -16.84 0.49 6.52
CA TRP A 653 -15.61 0.99 7.13
C TRP A 653 -15.55 2.51 6.90
N ALA A 654 -14.94 3.25 7.84
CA ALA A 654 -14.71 4.68 7.67
C ALA A 654 -13.29 5.02 8.12
N ALA A 655 -12.58 5.75 7.26
CA ALA A 655 -11.25 6.29 7.52
C ALA A 655 -11.38 7.76 7.94
N ALA A 656 -10.67 8.14 9.00
CA ALA A 656 -10.58 9.49 9.52
C ALA A 656 -9.16 10.03 9.30
N THR A 657 -8.99 11.09 8.51
CA THR A 657 -7.75 11.87 8.46
C THR A 657 -7.87 13.08 9.40
N ALA A 658 -6.78 13.44 10.10
CA ALA A 658 -6.68 14.74 10.78
C ALA A 658 -6.69 15.87 9.76
#